data_AF-A0A517TXP6-F1
#
_entry.id   AF-A0A517TXP6-F1
#
_cell.length_a   1.000
_cell.length_b   1.000
_cell.length_c   1.000
_cell.angle_alpha   90.00
_cell.angle_beta   90.00
_cell.angle_gamma   90.00
#
_symmetry.space_group_name_H-M   'P 1'
#
loop_
_entity.id
_entity.type
_entity.pdbx_description
1 polymer ?
#
loop_
_entity_poly.entity_id
_entity_poly.type
_entity_poly.pdbx_seq_one_letter_code
_entity_poly.pdbx_strand_id
1 'polypeptide(L)'
;MMRRQVLSLAVLLLVQRGALCAAEKARADEVRFNRDVRPILSENCFACHGFDASAREAGLRLDTRAGATSAQAGAAAVVAGDSGKSQLIARIMSSDDDQVMPPPHSNKRLTADEKETLRRWIDQGAVYEAHWSLALPRRPVLPPISWTDHPIDRFIQARLDQEKLAPSPLADAATLIRRTSLDLTGLPPTLAEVDSFLEASAIDAEAAYHDLVDRLLRSPHYGERWGRWWLDQARYADSNGYSIDAPRQIWKYRDWVIEALNADMPFNQFTIEQLAGDLLPGAAESQKVATGFHRNTQINEEGGIDKEQFRIDGIFDRVATTGTVWLGLTVGCAQCHDHKFDPIEQREFYGLFAFFNSQDEPAMKVFGPGVDVDRLTAEFAEAERQAHAYVASRASELATWESGLTPEMKSGLSPEIEMILALPPERRTGEQTRTLFAAGFGEDPSFRRLHDRLWELDEALNRPVTTLVMAELPQPRKTTVLINGDFTRPGEEVAPGTPAALHPFPPPSGRPTRLDLARWIVSPQNPLTARVIVNRIWQQYFGRGIVETENDFGLQGAAPSHPELLDWLAVEFMERQWSLKEMHRLIITSHTYRQRSADRPELRDADPRNYWLGRQQRIRLDAEIIRDVGLAASGLLSPRLGGPPVYPPIPAGVMSQGQVAREWTVSPGADKNRRGLYTFAYRASPPPFLNVFDAPDGVSCCTRRIRSNTPLQALTLMNDAAFMEFAVALEQIIKKDGLETAFRRCLARSPEADELAVLKRLDALTAARTLLNLDETVTRD
;
A
#
# COMPACT_ATOMS: atom_id res chain seq x y z
N MET A 1 -35.71 -61.32 8.20
CA MET A 1 -34.93 -60.31 8.95
C MET A 1 -34.43 -59.15 8.08
N MET A 2 -33.89 -59.37 6.88
CA MET A 2 -33.39 -58.30 5.97
C MET A 2 -34.41 -57.21 5.59
N ARG A 3 -35.69 -57.54 5.33
CA ARG A 3 -36.70 -56.53 4.94
C ARG A 3 -37.01 -55.50 6.04
N ARG A 4 -36.88 -55.86 7.33
CA ARG A 4 -37.08 -54.92 8.43
C ARG A 4 -35.89 -53.97 8.60
N GLN A 5 -34.66 -54.44 8.37
CA GLN A 5 -33.46 -53.60 8.45
C GLN A 5 -33.38 -52.56 7.31
N VAL A 6 -33.80 -52.93 6.09
CA VAL A 6 -33.83 -51.98 4.96
C VAL A 6 -34.89 -50.89 5.14
N LEU A 7 -36.07 -51.22 5.69
CA LEU A 7 -37.07 -50.20 6.03
C LEU A 7 -36.60 -49.26 7.15
N SER A 8 -35.96 -49.80 8.20
CA SER A 8 -35.42 -48.98 9.29
C SER A 8 -34.32 -48.03 8.82
N LEU A 9 -33.45 -48.45 7.90
CA LEU A 9 -32.39 -47.61 7.34
C LEU A 9 -32.95 -46.50 6.43
N ALA A 10 -33.95 -46.82 5.61
CA ALA A 10 -34.63 -45.85 4.75
C ALA A 10 -35.41 -44.78 5.55
N VAL A 11 -36.06 -45.19 6.65
CA VAL A 11 -36.73 -44.27 7.58
C VAL A 11 -35.71 -43.39 8.31
N LEU A 12 -34.56 -43.94 8.73
CA LEU A 12 -33.50 -43.15 9.37
C LEU A 12 -32.93 -42.08 8.42
N LEU A 13 -32.71 -42.42 7.15
CA LEU A 13 -32.22 -41.51 6.10
C LEU A 13 -33.25 -40.42 5.75
N LEU A 14 -34.55 -40.75 5.75
CA LEU A 14 -35.64 -39.79 5.54
C LEU A 14 -35.80 -38.83 6.72
N VAL A 15 -35.64 -39.33 7.96
CA VAL A 15 -35.68 -38.51 9.18
C VAL A 15 -34.46 -37.59 9.26
N GLN A 16 -33.26 -38.07 8.89
CA GLN A 16 -32.06 -37.23 8.80
C GLN A 16 -32.19 -36.16 7.71
N ARG A 17 -32.71 -36.48 6.52
CA ARG A 17 -33.00 -35.49 5.47
C ARG A 17 -34.05 -34.47 5.89
N GLY A 18 -35.12 -34.91 6.57
CA GLY A 18 -36.15 -34.01 7.10
C GLY A 18 -35.61 -33.06 8.17
N ALA A 19 -34.72 -33.54 9.05
CA ALA A 19 -34.05 -32.72 10.05
C ALA A 19 -33.05 -31.72 9.45
N LEU A 20 -32.30 -32.11 8.41
CA LEU A 20 -31.42 -31.18 7.68
C LEU A 20 -32.20 -30.09 6.93
N CYS A 21 -33.27 -30.45 6.21
CA CYS A 21 -34.12 -29.45 5.54
C CYS A 21 -34.84 -28.52 6.54
N ALA A 22 -35.27 -29.03 7.70
CA ALA A 22 -35.88 -28.22 8.74
C ALA A 22 -34.86 -27.28 9.40
N ALA A 23 -33.62 -27.74 9.61
CA ALA A 23 -32.52 -26.91 10.14
C ALA A 23 -32.06 -25.84 9.14
N GLU A 24 -31.99 -26.16 7.85
CA GLU A 24 -31.71 -25.18 6.78
C GLU A 24 -32.83 -24.13 6.68
N LYS A 25 -34.09 -24.56 6.76
CA LYS A 25 -35.24 -23.65 6.72
C LYS A 25 -35.30 -22.76 7.97
N ALA A 26 -35.03 -23.32 9.15
CA ALA A 26 -34.91 -22.56 10.39
C ALA A 26 -33.75 -21.55 10.38
N ARG A 27 -32.62 -21.91 9.74
CA ARG A 27 -31.47 -21.01 9.56
C ARG A 27 -31.71 -19.92 8.50
N ALA A 28 -32.59 -20.19 7.53
CA ALA A 28 -33.07 -19.21 6.56
C ALA A 28 -34.13 -18.25 7.16
N ASP A 29 -34.87 -18.67 8.19
CA ASP A 29 -35.89 -17.87 8.88
C ASP A 29 -35.38 -17.04 10.07
N GLU A 30 -34.14 -17.26 10.51
CA GLU A 30 -33.49 -16.46 11.56
C GLU A 30 -33.02 -15.12 10.99
N VAL A 31 -33.50 -14.00 11.56
CA VAL A 31 -33.08 -12.65 11.18
C VAL A 31 -31.84 -12.27 11.98
N ARG A 32 -30.73 -12.03 11.29
CA ARG A 32 -29.45 -11.66 11.92
C ARG A 32 -29.19 -10.16 11.82
N PHE A 33 -28.68 -9.58 12.90
CA PHE A 33 -28.55 -8.13 12.97
C PHE A 33 -27.61 -7.58 11.90
N ASN A 34 -26.43 -8.17 11.72
CA ASN A 34 -25.48 -7.68 10.73
C ASN A 34 -25.89 -7.94 9.27
N ARG A 35 -26.56 -9.07 9.01
CA ARG A 35 -26.94 -9.49 7.65
C ARG A 35 -28.18 -8.72 7.17
N ASP A 36 -29.19 -8.62 8.03
CA ASP A 36 -30.54 -8.23 7.60
C ASP A 36 -30.98 -6.87 8.16
N VAL A 37 -30.59 -6.52 9.39
CA VAL A 37 -31.15 -5.35 10.11
C VAL A 37 -30.28 -4.12 9.99
N ARG A 38 -28.98 -4.27 10.24
CA ARG A 38 -28.01 -3.17 10.28
C ARG A 38 -27.94 -2.44 8.94
N PRO A 39 -27.92 -3.08 7.75
CA PRO A 39 -27.93 -2.35 6.48
C PRO A 39 -29.14 -1.42 6.35
N ILE A 40 -30.31 -1.89 6.78
CA ILE A 40 -31.56 -1.11 6.77
C ILE A 40 -31.43 0.12 7.68
N LEU A 41 -30.97 -0.07 8.93
CA LEU A 41 -30.81 1.03 9.89
C LEU A 41 -29.68 1.99 9.49
N SER A 42 -28.59 1.47 8.92
CA SER A 42 -27.45 2.26 8.46
C SER A 42 -27.85 3.21 7.34
N GLU A 43 -28.58 2.69 6.35
CA GLU A 43 -29.08 3.47 5.23
C GLU A 43 -30.17 4.45 5.70
N ASN A 44 -31.14 4.01 6.50
CA ASN A 44 -32.36 4.78 6.71
C ASN A 44 -32.42 5.57 8.03
N CYS A 45 -31.57 5.26 9.03
CA CYS A 45 -31.78 5.73 10.40
C CYS A 45 -30.54 6.34 11.08
N PHE A 46 -29.33 5.82 10.86
CA PHE A 46 -28.15 6.22 11.63
C PHE A 46 -27.70 7.66 11.40
N ALA A 47 -28.11 8.30 10.30
CA ALA A 47 -27.83 9.71 10.06
C ALA A 47 -28.41 10.64 11.16
N CYS A 48 -29.59 10.32 11.70
CA CYS A 48 -30.25 11.11 12.74
C CYS A 48 -30.33 10.39 14.10
N HIS A 49 -30.15 9.07 14.14
CA HIS A 49 -30.27 8.25 15.36
C HIS A 49 -29.06 7.33 15.60
N GLY A 50 -27.87 7.76 15.15
CA GLY A 50 -26.63 7.00 15.24
C GLY A 50 -25.54 7.66 16.10
N PHE A 51 -24.31 7.59 15.62
CA PHE A 51 -23.07 7.87 16.36
C PHE A 51 -22.88 9.36 16.65
N ASP A 52 -23.09 10.22 15.66
CA ASP A 52 -22.89 11.67 15.79
C ASP A 52 -23.88 12.29 16.79
N ALA A 53 -23.37 12.77 17.92
CA ALA A 53 -24.18 13.38 18.96
C ALA A 53 -24.80 14.72 18.52
N SER A 54 -24.18 15.43 17.58
CA SER A 54 -24.64 16.75 17.12
C SER A 54 -25.83 16.66 16.14
N ALA A 55 -25.89 15.59 15.35
CA ALA A 55 -27.00 15.27 14.46
C ALA A 55 -28.10 14.44 15.13
N ARG A 56 -27.92 14.02 16.38
CA ARG A 56 -28.80 13.05 17.05
C ARG A 56 -30.14 13.66 17.45
N GLU A 57 -31.20 13.26 16.78
CA GLU A 57 -32.57 13.63 17.12
C GLU A 57 -33.09 12.84 18.32
N ALA A 58 -33.83 13.54 19.20
CA ALA A 58 -34.42 13.00 20.43
C ALA A 58 -33.44 12.30 21.41
N GLY A 59 -32.13 12.42 21.18
CA GLY A 59 -31.11 11.67 21.92
C GLY A 59 -31.14 10.16 21.65
N LEU A 60 -31.89 9.69 20.65
CA LEU A 60 -32.09 8.27 20.37
C LEU A 60 -30.90 7.65 19.65
N ARG A 61 -30.48 6.47 20.13
CA ARG A 61 -29.40 5.67 19.56
C ARG A 61 -29.90 4.30 19.13
N LEU A 62 -30.18 4.15 17.84
CA LEU A 62 -30.57 2.87 17.23
C LEU A 62 -29.37 1.96 16.93
N ASP A 63 -28.17 2.53 16.95
CA ASP A 63 -26.90 1.86 16.68
C ASP A 63 -26.37 1.02 17.86
N THR A 64 -26.93 1.21 19.06
CA THR A 64 -26.62 0.41 20.25
C THR A 64 -27.87 -0.21 20.88
N ARG A 65 -27.74 -1.43 21.40
CA ARG A 65 -28.84 -2.09 22.12
C ARG A 65 -29.31 -1.27 23.31
N ALA A 66 -28.38 -0.77 24.12
CA ALA A 66 -28.70 0.03 25.29
C ALA A 66 -29.49 1.30 24.91
N GLY A 67 -29.05 2.01 23.87
CA GLY A 67 -29.77 3.18 23.35
C GLY A 67 -31.18 2.84 22.86
N ALA A 68 -31.31 1.81 22.01
CA ALA A 68 -32.57 1.45 21.37
C ALA A 68 -33.62 0.91 22.35
N THR A 69 -33.17 0.23 23.41
CA THR A 69 -34.05 -0.37 24.43
C THR A 69 -34.31 0.56 25.62
N SER A 70 -33.55 1.66 25.75
CA SER A 70 -33.78 2.62 26.83
C SER A 70 -35.11 3.36 26.62
N ALA A 71 -35.87 3.55 27.69
CA ALA A 71 -37.09 4.33 27.66
C ALA A 71 -36.75 5.83 27.63
N GLN A 72 -36.65 6.40 26.44
CA GLN A 72 -36.48 7.84 26.25
C GLN A 72 -37.85 8.48 26.07
N ALA A 73 -38.13 9.55 26.82
CA ALA A 73 -39.44 10.24 26.81
C ALA A 73 -40.67 9.32 27.07
N GLY A 74 -40.49 8.24 27.84
CA GLY A 74 -41.59 7.37 28.31
C GLY A 74 -41.86 6.11 27.48
N ALA A 75 -41.17 5.89 26.35
CA ALA A 75 -41.29 4.66 25.57
C ALA A 75 -39.94 4.22 24.97
N ALA A 76 -39.70 2.91 24.87
CA ALA A 76 -38.51 2.39 24.21
C ALA A 76 -38.70 2.33 22.69
N ALA A 77 -37.63 2.65 21.93
CA ALA A 77 -37.67 2.48 20.48
C ALA A 77 -37.82 1.01 20.09
N VAL A 78 -37.13 0.13 20.81
CA VAL A 78 -37.16 -1.33 20.63
C VAL A 78 -37.49 -2.02 21.94
N VAL A 79 -38.58 -2.78 21.97
CA VAL A 79 -38.96 -3.69 23.05
C VAL A 79 -38.70 -5.10 22.55
N ALA A 80 -37.59 -5.71 23.01
CA ALA A 80 -37.18 -7.04 22.60
C ALA A 80 -38.31 -8.08 22.83
N GLY A 81 -38.70 -8.79 21.77
CA GLY A 81 -39.74 -9.80 21.78
C GLY A 81 -41.17 -9.27 21.56
N ASP A 82 -41.36 -7.96 21.41
CA ASP A 82 -42.68 -7.34 21.24
C ASP A 82 -42.62 -6.14 20.28
N SER A 83 -42.72 -6.41 18.97
CA SER A 83 -42.77 -5.36 17.94
C SER A 83 -43.98 -4.44 18.11
N GLY A 84 -45.10 -4.93 18.66
CA GLY A 84 -46.32 -4.15 18.89
C GLY A 84 -46.14 -3.03 19.93
N LYS A 85 -45.21 -3.19 20.88
CA LYS A 85 -44.84 -2.14 21.85
C LYS A 85 -43.64 -1.30 21.45
N SER A 86 -43.00 -1.60 20.32
CA SER A 86 -41.78 -0.93 19.87
C SER A 86 -42.11 0.32 19.06
N GLN A 87 -41.68 1.49 19.53
CA GLN A 87 -41.93 2.75 18.82
C GLN A 87 -41.31 2.76 17.41
N LEU A 88 -40.18 2.08 17.21
CA LEU A 88 -39.57 1.95 15.89
C LEU A 88 -40.57 1.40 14.86
N ILE A 89 -41.32 0.35 15.20
CA ILE A 89 -42.30 -0.26 14.31
C ILE A 89 -43.51 0.66 14.10
N ALA A 90 -43.99 1.30 15.18
CA ALA A 90 -45.08 2.27 15.07
C ALA A 90 -44.74 3.43 14.12
N ARG A 91 -43.49 3.92 14.16
CA ARG A 91 -43.02 5.04 13.33
C ARG A 91 -42.84 4.64 11.86
N ILE A 92 -42.23 3.50 11.56
CA ILE A 92 -42.03 3.07 10.16
C ILE A 92 -43.34 2.63 9.47
N MET A 93 -44.36 2.28 10.26
CA MET A 93 -45.69 1.90 9.77
C MET A 93 -46.70 3.07 9.76
N SER A 94 -46.33 4.24 10.29
CA SER A 94 -47.19 5.41 10.31
C SER A 94 -47.49 5.91 8.89
N SER A 95 -48.67 6.52 8.72
CA SER A 95 -49.08 7.26 7.52
C SER A 95 -49.14 8.77 7.73
N ASP A 96 -48.90 9.23 8.96
CA ASP A 96 -48.81 10.64 9.32
C ASP A 96 -47.40 11.16 9.00
N ASP A 97 -47.31 12.19 8.14
CA ASP A 97 -46.06 12.79 7.66
C ASP A 97 -45.19 13.35 8.80
N ASP A 98 -45.78 13.74 9.94
CA ASP A 98 -45.07 14.25 11.12
C ASP A 98 -44.55 13.14 12.04
N GLN A 99 -45.01 11.90 11.86
CA GLN A 99 -44.69 10.75 12.71
C GLN A 99 -43.91 9.66 11.97
N VAL A 100 -44.06 9.58 10.65
CA VAL A 100 -43.44 8.53 9.83
C VAL A 100 -41.93 8.69 9.79
N MET A 101 -41.24 7.56 9.92
CA MET A 101 -39.79 7.48 9.83
C MET A 101 -39.38 6.51 8.71
N PRO A 102 -38.38 6.84 7.87
CA PRO A 102 -37.69 8.13 7.79
C PRO A 102 -38.64 9.27 7.37
N PRO A 103 -38.39 10.51 7.81
CA PRO A 103 -39.32 11.61 7.55
C PRO A 103 -39.30 11.99 6.06
N PRO A 104 -40.40 12.51 5.49
CA PRO A 104 -40.52 12.72 4.04
C PRO A 104 -39.42 13.60 3.44
N HIS A 105 -38.92 14.59 4.19
CA HIS A 105 -37.85 15.49 3.76
C HIS A 105 -36.46 14.83 3.65
N SER A 106 -36.27 13.64 4.24
CA SER A 106 -35.03 12.86 4.10
C SER A 106 -34.87 12.20 2.73
N ASN A 107 -35.95 12.13 1.94
CA ASN A 107 -36.03 11.39 0.68
C ASN A 107 -35.71 9.88 0.78
N LYS A 108 -35.68 9.30 2.00
CA LYS A 108 -35.48 7.87 2.22
C LYS A 108 -36.81 7.19 2.51
N ARG A 109 -36.99 5.94 2.05
CA ARG A 109 -38.20 5.14 2.28
C ARG A 109 -37.83 3.68 2.45
N LEU A 110 -38.40 3.05 3.47
CA LEU A 110 -38.30 1.61 3.71
C LEU A 110 -39.27 0.86 2.79
N THR A 111 -38.79 -0.20 2.16
CA THR A 111 -39.58 -1.20 1.43
C THR A 111 -40.42 -2.04 2.40
N ALA A 112 -41.42 -2.76 1.89
CA ALA A 112 -42.25 -3.64 2.71
C ALA A 112 -41.43 -4.75 3.38
N ASP A 113 -40.48 -5.33 2.65
CA ASP A 113 -39.61 -6.39 3.14
C ASP A 113 -38.66 -5.91 4.24
N GLU A 114 -38.14 -4.68 4.12
CA GLU A 114 -37.31 -4.08 5.18
C GLU A 114 -38.11 -3.84 6.47
N LYS A 115 -39.34 -3.32 6.36
CA LYS A 115 -40.21 -3.12 7.53
C LYS A 115 -40.52 -4.45 8.22
N GLU A 116 -40.82 -5.48 7.43
CA GLU A 116 -41.10 -6.82 7.94
C GLU A 116 -39.86 -7.47 8.58
N THR A 117 -38.68 -7.24 8.00
CA THR A 117 -37.39 -7.69 8.55
C THR A 117 -37.13 -7.08 9.93
N LEU A 118 -37.32 -5.76 10.07
CA LEU A 118 -37.20 -5.06 11.34
C LEU A 118 -38.21 -5.58 12.38
N ARG A 119 -39.46 -5.82 11.97
CA ARG A 119 -40.50 -6.39 12.83
C ARG A 119 -40.12 -7.78 13.35
N ARG A 120 -39.76 -8.69 12.43
CA ARG A 120 -39.33 -10.05 12.77
C ARG A 120 -38.12 -10.06 13.70
N TRP A 121 -37.13 -9.23 13.43
CA TRP A 121 -35.95 -9.12 14.29
C TRP A 121 -36.32 -8.72 15.72
N ILE A 122 -37.22 -7.74 15.88
CA ILE A 122 -37.67 -7.33 17.21
C ILE A 122 -38.44 -8.46 17.90
N ASP A 123 -39.36 -9.12 17.20
CA ASP A 123 -40.12 -10.26 17.73
C ASP A 123 -39.21 -11.45 18.09
N GLN A 124 -38.08 -11.62 17.40
CA GLN A 124 -37.03 -12.60 17.70
C GLN A 124 -36.10 -12.18 18.85
N GLY A 125 -36.41 -11.09 19.56
CA GLY A 125 -35.69 -10.65 20.75
C GLY A 125 -34.68 -9.52 20.53
N ALA A 126 -34.66 -8.92 19.34
CA ALA A 126 -33.82 -7.77 18.99
C ALA A 126 -32.34 -7.95 19.39
N VAL A 127 -31.77 -9.11 19.06
CA VAL A 127 -30.35 -9.39 19.36
C VAL A 127 -29.48 -8.48 18.51
N TYR A 128 -28.63 -7.68 19.14
CA TYR A 128 -27.61 -6.87 18.45
C TYR A 128 -26.32 -7.70 18.32
N GLU A 129 -25.72 -7.65 17.14
CA GLU A 129 -24.40 -8.22 16.87
C GLU A 129 -23.39 -7.08 16.68
N ALA A 130 -22.13 -7.28 17.11
CA ALA A 130 -21.04 -6.39 16.72
C ALA A 130 -20.83 -6.47 15.20
N HIS A 131 -20.45 -5.36 14.54
CA HIS A 131 -20.24 -5.37 13.09
C HIS A 131 -19.21 -6.43 12.71
N TRP A 132 -19.37 -7.09 11.56
CA TRP A 132 -18.50 -8.19 11.14
C TRP A 132 -17.01 -7.78 11.15
N SER A 133 -16.71 -6.53 10.78
CA SER A 133 -15.34 -6.00 10.72
C SER A 133 -14.75 -5.65 12.09
N LEU A 134 -15.60 -5.40 13.09
CA LEU A 134 -15.21 -5.10 14.48
C LEU A 134 -15.18 -6.36 15.35
N ALA A 135 -15.78 -7.45 14.89
CA ALA A 135 -15.70 -8.75 15.53
C ALA A 135 -14.42 -9.48 15.12
N LEU A 136 -13.74 -10.12 16.08
CA LEU A 136 -12.54 -10.91 15.81
C LEU A 136 -12.83 -12.03 14.76
N PRO A 137 -12.01 -12.18 13.70
CA PRO A 137 -12.21 -13.25 12.73
C PRO A 137 -12.06 -14.61 13.39
N ARG A 138 -12.89 -15.56 12.97
CA ARG A 138 -12.84 -16.95 13.42
C ARG A 138 -12.65 -17.85 12.22
N ARG A 139 -11.80 -18.87 12.34
CA ARG A 139 -11.56 -19.86 11.28
C ARG A 139 -12.86 -20.61 10.97
N PRO A 140 -13.50 -20.38 9.80
CA PRO A 140 -14.72 -21.08 9.45
C PRO A 140 -14.43 -22.53 9.06
N VAL A 141 -15.46 -23.37 9.13
CA VAL A 141 -15.38 -24.75 8.63
C VAL A 141 -15.37 -24.71 7.10
N LEU A 142 -14.47 -25.47 6.48
CA LEU A 142 -14.41 -25.55 5.03
C LEU A 142 -15.69 -26.20 4.46
N PRO A 143 -16.29 -25.64 3.40
CA PRO A 143 -17.40 -26.27 2.71
C PRO A 143 -17.04 -27.68 2.20
N PRO A 144 -17.95 -28.66 2.26
CA PRO A 144 -17.67 -30.06 1.91
C PRO A 144 -17.70 -30.28 0.38
N ILE A 145 -16.80 -29.62 -0.35
CA ILE A 145 -16.64 -29.78 -1.81
C ILE A 145 -15.65 -30.90 -2.12
N SER A 146 -16.06 -31.90 -2.89
CA SER A 146 -15.32 -33.17 -3.04
C SER A 146 -14.22 -33.17 -4.10
N TRP A 147 -14.25 -32.25 -5.07
CA TRP A 147 -13.30 -32.27 -6.20
C TRP A 147 -11.99 -31.53 -5.91
N THR A 148 -11.92 -30.77 -4.81
CA THR A 148 -10.75 -29.99 -4.42
C THR A 148 -10.56 -29.98 -2.92
N ASP A 149 -9.31 -30.02 -2.47
CA ASP A 149 -8.92 -29.74 -1.08
C ASP A 149 -8.46 -28.30 -0.88
N HIS A 150 -8.36 -27.52 -1.95
CA HIS A 150 -7.89 -26.14 -1.88
C HIS A 150 -8.95 -25.25 -1.20
N PRO A 151 -8.63 -24.58 -0.07
CA PRO A 151 -9.62 -23.91 0.77
C PRO A 151 -10.35 -22.78 0.03
N ILE A 152 -9.63 -21.98 -0.77
CA ILE A 152 -10.25 -20.93 -1.60
C ILE A 152 -11.30 -21.53 -2.54
N ASP A 153 -10.95 -22.57 -3.28
CA ASP A 153 -11.85 -23.18 -4.27
C ASP A 153 -13.08 -23.80 -3.61
N ARG A 154 -12.97 -24.30 -2.37
CA ARG A 154 -14.14 -24.78 -1.61
C ARG A 154 -15.15 -23.68 -1.32
N PHE A 155 -14.69 -22.50 -0.90
CA PHE A 155 -15.58 -21.36 -0.65
C PHE A 155 -16.18 -20.80 -1.93
N ILE A 156 -15.38 -20.66 -2.99
CA ILE A 156 -15.84 -20.16 -4.28
C ILE A 156 -16.84 -21.13 -4.92
N GLN A 157 -16.54 -22.43 -4.92
CA GLN A 157 -17.46 -23.43 -5.46
C GLN A 157 -18.78 -23.45 -4.68
N ALA A 158 -18.74 -23.40 -3.35
CA ALA A 158 -19.96 -23.35 -2.54
C ALA A 158 -20.83 -22.13 -2.89
N ARG A 159 -20.23 -20.99 -3.23
CA ARG A 159 -20.97 -19.81 -3.70
C ARG A 159 -21.54 -20.00 -5.10
N LEU A 160 -20.75 -20.53 -6.04
CA LEU A 160 -21.21 -20.80 -7.40
C LEU A 160 -22.35 -21.82 -7.44
N ASP A 161 -22.31 -22.85 -6.58
CA ASP A 161 -23.37 -23.86 -6.45
C ASP A 161 -24.71 -23.23 -5.99
N GLN A 162 -24.66 -22.29 -5.04
CA GLN A 162 -25.86 -21.55 -4.60
C GLN A 162 -26.49 -20.76 -5.73
N GLU A 163 -25.65 -20.18 -6.59
CA GLU A 163 -26.07 -19.36 -7.73
C GLU A 163 -26.29 -20.17 -9.02
N LYS A 164 -26.12 -21.51 -8.94
CA LYS A 164 -26.27 -22.45 -10.06
C LYS A 164 -25.35 -22.12 -11.25
N LEU A 165 -24.15 -21.64 -10.97
CA LEU A 165 -23.12 -21.34 -11.96
C LEU A 165 -22.00 -22.36 -11.91
N ALA A 166 -21.33 -22.56 -13.04
CA ALA A 166 -20.14 -23.40 -13.13
C ALA A 166 -18.88 -22.52 -13.30
N PRO A 167 -17.75 -22.88 -12.65
CA PRO A 167 -16.49 -22.19 -12.86
C PRO A 167 -16.02 -22.34 -14.31
N SER A 168 -15.22 -21.39 -14.77
CA SER A 168 -14.59 -21.43 -16.08
C SER A 168 -13.47 -22.46 -16.10
N PRO A 169 -13.17 -23.05 -17.27
CA PRO A 169 -12.04 -23.96 -17.40
C PRO A 169 -10.72 -23.25 -17.10
N LEU A 170 -9.68 -24.02 -16.79
CA LEU A 170 -8.33 -23.52 -16.60
C LEU A 170 -7.80 -22.83 -17.87
N ALA A 171 -7.02 -21.76 -17.66
CA ALA A 171 -6.25 -21.11 -18.71
C ALA A 171 -5.18 -22.07 -19.26
N ASP A 172 -4.82 -21.89 -20.53
CA ASP A 172 -3.70 -22.65 -21.09
C ASP A 172 -2.36 -22.21 -20.47
N ALA A 173 -1.35 -23.04 -20.67
CA ALA A 173 -0.04 -22.85 -20.05
C ALA A 173 0.63 -21.53 -20.47
N ALA A 174 0.43 -21.05 -21.70
CA ALA A 174 1.00 -19.78 -22.17
C ALA A 174 0.36 -18.58 -21.44
N THR A 175 -0.96 -18.56 -21.30
CA THR A 175 -1.66 -17.55 -20.49
C THR A 175 -1.23 -17.63 -19.02
N LEU A 176 -1.13 -18.84 -18.44
CA LEU A 176 -0.75 -19.00 -17.03
C LEU A 176 0.66 -18.47 -16.73
N ILE A 177 1.68 -18.82 -17.54
CA ILE A 177 3.03 -18.30 -17.28
C ILE A 177 3.12 -16.79 -17.44
N ARG A 178 2.43 -16.22 -18.43
CA ARG A 178 2.35 -14.77 -18.63
C ARG A 178 1.72 -14.08 -17.42
N ARG A 179 0.51 -14.51 -17.05
CA ARG A 179 -0.28 -13.92 -15.97
C ARG A 179 0.48 -13.99 -14.65
N THR A 180 0.96 -15.18 -14.27
CA THR A 180 1.65 -15.38 -12.98
C THR A 180 2.97 -14.61 -12.92
N SER A 181 3.72 -14.51 -14.03
CA SER A 181 4.96 -13.71 -14.08
C SER A 181 4.68 -12.21 -13.90
N LEU A 182 3.69 -11.67 -14.61
CA LEU A 182 3.29 -10.26 -14.48
C LEU A 182 2.71 -9.95 -13.09
N ASP A 183 1.93 -10.88 -12.52
CA ASP A 183 1.35 -10.69 -11.20
C ASP A 183 2.39 -10.70 -10.09
N LEU A 184 3.34 -11.64 -10.13
CA LEU A 184 4.34 -11.79 -9.06
C LEU A 184 5.56 -10.89 -9.23
N THR A 185 5.98 -10.57 -10.46
CA THR A 185 7.23 -9.81 -10.71
C THR A 185 7.02 -8.51 -11.49
N GLY A 186 5.84 -8.32 -12.08
CA GLY A 186 5.58 -7.17 -12.96
C GLY A 186 6.39 -7.20 -14.26
N LEU A 187 6.97 -8.36 -14.61
CA LEU A 187 7.73 -8.56 -15.84
C LEU A 187 7.12 -9.73 -16.63
N PRO A 188 7.11 -9.66 -17.97
CA PRO A 188 6.72 -10.80 -18.80
C PRO A 188 7.82 -11.88 -18.74
N PRO A 189 7.47 -13.17 -18.90
CA PRO A 189 8.45 -14.24 -18.96
C PRO A 189 9.33 -14.12 -20.21
N THR A 190 10.59 -14.54 -20.12
CA THR A 190 11.46 -14.69 -21.29
C THR A 190 11.00 -15.86 -22.16
N LEU A 191 11.38 -15.85 -23.45
CA LEU A 191 11.02 -16.95 -24.37
C LEU A 191 11.51 -18.32 -23.87
N ALA A 192 12.71 -18.37 -23.29
CA ALA A 192 13.27 -19.61 -22.73
C ALA A 192 12.45 -20.13 -21.53
N GLU A 193 11.96 -19.23 -20.68
CA GLU A 193 11.08 -19.61 -19.57
C GLU A 193 9.71 -20.09 -20.07
N VAL A 194 9.16 -19.46 -21.12
CA VAL A 194 7.93 -19.92 -21.77
C VAL A 194 8.12 -21.34 -22.31
N ASP A 195 9.14 -21.56 -23.14
CA ASP A 195 9.38 -22.87 -23.76
C ASP A 195 9.59 -23.96 -22.70
N SER A 196 10.45 -23.71 -21.71
CA SER A 196 10.69 -24.65 -20.62
C SER A 196 9.43 -24.96 -19.81
N PHE A 197 8.57 -23.96 -19.57
CA PHE A 197 7.32 -24.18 -18.84
C PHE A 197 6.29 -24.96 -19.66
N LEU A 198 6.16 -24.68 -20.96
CA LEU A 198 5.25 -25.41 -21.84
C LEU A 198 5.64 -26.89 -21.94
N GLU A 199 6.94 -27.17 -22.08
CA GLU A 199 7.48 -28.54 -22.10
C GLU A 199 7.22 -29.26 -20.77
N ALA A 200 7.52 -28.62 -19.63
CA ALA A 200 7.27 -29.21 -18.31
C ALA A 200 5.77 -29.43 -18.06
N SER A 201 4.94 -28.46 -18.45
CA SER A 201 3.48 -28.53 -18.28
C SER A 201 2.84 -29.61 -19.15
N ALA A 202 3.45 -30.00 -20.27
CA ALA A 202 2.99 -31.11 -21.09
C ALA A 202 3.27 -32.49 -20.43
N ILE A 203 4.23 -32.55 -19.51
CA ILE A 203 4.57 -33.76 -18.74
C ILE A 203 3.73 -33.81 -17.46
N ASP A 204 3.75 -32.74 -16.66
CA ASP A 204 2.98 -32.60 -15.42
C ASP A 204 2.65 -31.12 -15.18
N ALA A 205 1.40 -30.75 -15.52
CA ALA A 205 0.94 -29.37 -15.44
C ALA A 205 0.89 -28.82 -14.01
N GLU A 206 0.58 -29.65 -13.01
CA GLU A 206 0.48 -29.19 -11.62
C GLU A 206 1.88 -28.97 -11.04
N ALA A 207 2.78 -29.95 -11.20
CA ALA A 207 4.16 -29.82 -10.72
C ALA A 207 4.87 -28.64 -11.38
N ALA A 208 4.74 -28.49 -12.71
CA ALA A 208 5.33 -27.38 -13.45
C ALA A 208 4.82 -26.02 -12.96
N TYR A 209 3.53 -25.91 -12.65
CA TYR A 209 2.93 -24.66 -12.14
C TYR A 209 3.41 -24.32 -10.73
N HIS A 210 3.55 -25.31 -9.85
CA HIS A 210 4.13 -25.09 -8.52
C HIS A 210 5.59 -24.63 -8.61
N ASP A 211 6.40 -25.26 -9.46
CA ASP A 211 7.80 -24.86 -9.68
C ASP A 211 7.92 -23.44 -10.24
N LEU A 212 7.02 -23.06 -11.16
CA LEU A 212 6.92 -21.70 -11.68
C LEU A 212 6.65 -20.70 -10.55
N VAL A 213 5.67 -20.97 -9.70
CA VAL A 213 5.32 -20.12 -8.56
C VAL A 213 6.51 -19.99 -7.60
N ASP A 214 7.17 -21.08 -7.25
CA ASP A 214 8.35 -21.11 -6.39
C ASP A 214 9.52 -20.29 -6.93
N ARG A 215 9.73 -20.35 -8.24
CA ARG A 215 10.77 -19.58 -8.91
C ARG A 215 10.44 -18.09 -8.91
N LEU A 216 9.21 -17.71 -9.21
CA LEU A 216 8.79 -16.31 -9.27
C LEU A 216 8.75 -15.65 -7.88
N LEU A 217 8.32 -16.35 -6.83
CA LEU A 217 8.33 -15.83 -5.45
C LEU A 217 9.76 -15.64 -4.90
N ARG A 218 10.75 -16.37 -5.43
CA ARG A 218 12.18 -16.18 -5.12
C ARG A 218 12.86 -15.12 -5.96
N SER A 219 12.21 -14.64 -7.02
CA SER A 219 12.77 -13.59 -7.87
C SER A 219 12.95 -12.29 -7.08
N PRO A 220 14.07 -11.57 -7.23
CA PRO A 220 14.23 -10.27 -6.59
C PRO A 220 13.28 -9.20 -7.16
N HIS A 221 12.68 -9.45 -8.33
CA HIS A 221 11.66 -8.59 -8.93
C HIS A 221 10.29 -8.71 -8.25
N TYR A 222 10.11 -9.69 -7.35
CA TYR A 222 8.92 -9.80 -6.50
C TYR A 222 8.75 -8.56 -5.61
N GLY A 223 9.81 -8.15 -4.91
CA GLY A 223 9.79 -6.99 -4.03
C GLY A 223 9.55 -5.68 -4.77
N GLU A 224 10.00 -5.55 -6.03
CA GLU A 224 9.69 -4.38 -6.87
C GLU A 224 8.20 -4.35 -7.23
N ARG A 225 7.62 -5.49 -7.61
CA ARG A 225 6.20 -5.59 -7.97
C ARG A 225 5.28 -5.28 -6.80
N TRP A 226 5.51 -5.91 -5.66
CA TRP A 226 4.66 -5.75 -4.48
C TRP A 226 4.99 -4.50 -3.69
N GLY A 227 6.25 -4.05 -3.72
CA GLY A 227 6.68 -2.78 -3.15
C GLY A 227 5.97 -1.60 -3.79
N ARG A 228 5.75 -1.61 -5.11
CA ARG A 228 4.99 -0.57 -5.81
C ARG A 228 3.60 -0.32 -5.20
N TRP A 229 2.86 -1.38 -4.89
CA TRP A 229 1.55 -1.26 -4.25
C TRP A 229 1.62 -0.74 -2.82
N TRP A 230 2.67 -1.10 -2.10
CA TRP A 230 2.89 -0.58 -0.77
C TRP A 230 3.24 0.92 -0.80
N LEU A 231 4.04 1.32 -1.78
CA LEU A 231 4.47 2.71 -1.97
C LEU A 231 3.30 3.65 -2.33
N ASP A 232 2.30 3.15 -3.06
CA ASP A 232 1.04 3.87 -3.31
C ASP A 232 0.31 4.22 -1.99
N GLN A 233 0.28 3.27 -1.05
CA GLN A 233 -0.35 3.43 0.27
C GLN A 233 0.50 4.32 1.19
N ALA A 234 1.82 4.20 1.08
CA ALA A 234 2.77 5.05 1.78
C ALA A 234 2.83 6.48 1.23
N ARG A 235 2.12 6.78 0.13
CA ARG A 235 2.15 8.08 -0.58
C ARG A 235 3.55 8.41 -1.09
N TYR A 236 4.32 7.42 -1.52
CA TYR A 236 5.69 7.66 -1.95
C TYR A 236 5.75 8.63 -3.14
N ALA A 237 6.69 9.58 -3.07
CA ALA A 237 7.16 10.36 -4.22
C ALA A 237 8.55 10.93 -3.92
N ASP A 238 9.28 11.26 -4.98
CA ASP A 238 10.64 11.80 -4.90
C ASP A 238 10.67 13.33 -4.69
N SER A 239 9.54 13.94 -4.34
CA SER A 239 9.35 15.38 -4.20
C SER A 239 8.43 15.76 -3.02
N ASN A 240 8.51 17.02 -2.60
CA ASN A 240 7.87 17.56 -1.39
C ASN A 240 6.37 17.81 -1.51
N GLY A 241 5.81 18.06 -2.70
CA GLY A 241 4.45 18.56 -2.90
C GLY A 241 4.30 20.07 -2.77
N TYR A 242 3.05 20.54 -2.68
CA TYR A 242 2.69 21.97 -2.72
C TYR A 242 3.16 22.68 -4.01
N SER A 243 3.18 24.02 -4.06
CA SER A 243 3.45 24.73 -5.31
C SER A 243 4.92 24.64 -5.77
N ILE A 244 5.86 24.60 -4.81
CA ILE A 244 7.30 24.48 -5.09
C ILE A 244 7.65 23.05 -5.48
N ASP A 245 7.17 22.05 -4.71
CA ASP A 245 7.34 20.62 -4.97
C ASP A 245 8.80 20.23 -5.31
N ALA A 246 9.71 20.71 -4.46
CA ALA A 246 11.14 20.48 -4.60
C ALA A 246 11.49 18.98 -4.47
N PRO A 247 12.56 18.52 -5.14
CA PRO A 247 13.07 17.16 -4.96
C PRO A 247 13.47 16.87 -3.50
N ARG A 248 13.30 15.63 -3.07
CA ARG A 248 13.77 15.14 -1.76
C ARG A 248 14.48 13.80 -1.89
N GLN A 249 15.43 13.54 -0.98
CA GLN A 249 16.07 12.22 -0.90
C GLN A 249 15.28 11.31 0.05
N ILE A 250 14.50 10.39 -0.51
CA ILE A 250 13.70 9.42 0.26
C ILE A 250 13.73 7.99 -0.32
N TRP A 251 14.41 7.78 -1.45
CA TRP A 251 14.43 6.49 -2.17
C TRP A 251 15.02 5.33 -1.38
N LYS A 252 15.77 5.60 -0.30
CA LYS A 252 16.21 4.55 0.64
C LYS A 252 15.04 3.85 1.34
N TYR A 253 13.95 4.57 1.61
CA TYR A 253 12.71 3.97 2.10
C TYR A 253 12.09 3.02 1.05
N ARG A 254 12.08 3.44 -0.23
CA ARG A 254 11.60 2.60 -1.34
C ARG A 254 12.40 1.30 -1.44
N ASP A 255 13.72 1.40 -1.38
CA ASP A 255 14.60 0.23 -1.43
C ASP A 255 14.42 -0.68 -0.21
N TRP A 256 14.26 -0.10 0.98
CA TRP A 256 13.94 -0.86 2.19
C TRP A 256 12.63 -1.65 2.04
N VAL A 257 11.58 -1.05 1.47
CA VAL A 257 10.31 -1.76 1.19
C VAL A 257 10.54 -2.95 0.26
N ILE A 258 11.29 -2.75 -0.83
CA ILE A 258 11.59 -3.80 -1.81
C ILE A 258 12.37 -4.95 -1.14
N GLU A 259 13.39 -4.61 -0.35
CA GLU A 259 14.24 -5.57 0.37
C GLU A 259 13.44 -6.35 1.42
N ALA A 260 12.64 -5.68 2.23
CA ALA A 260 11.81 -6.31 3.26
C ALA A 260 10.81 -7.32 2.67
N LEU A 261 10.17 -6.96 1.55
CA LEU A 261 9.26 -7.86 0.84
C LEU A 261 10.00 -9.04 0.19
N ASN A 262 11.16 -8.80 -0.42
CA ASN A 262 11.99 -9.86 -0.98
C ASN A 262 12.47 -10.86 0.07
N ALA A 263 12.79 -10.38 1.27
CA ALA A 263 13.15 -11.20 2.43
C ALA A 263 11.95 -11.94 3.04
N ASP A 264 10.73 -11.68 2.57
CA ASP A 264 9.47 -12.16 3.16
C ASP A 264 9.38 -11.83 4.66
N MET A 265 9.77 -10.60 5.03
CA MET A 265 9.64 -10.10 6.38
C MET A 265 8.18 -10.28 6.85
N PRO A 266 7.94 -10.90 8.01
CA PRO A 266 6.60 -11.03 8.57
C PRO A 266 5.88 -9.68 8.59
N PHE A 267 4.66 -9.61 8.04
CA PHE A 267 3.96 -8.34 7.86
C PHE A 267 3.74 -7.58 9.18
N ASN A 268 3.61 -8.29 10.30
CA ASN A 268 3.55 -7.67 11.61
C ASN A 268 4.85 -6.91 11.97
N GLN A 269 6.03 -7.50 11.70
CA GLN A 269 7.32 -6.84 11.87
C GLN A 269 7.50 -5.70 10.87
N PHE A 270 7.14 -5.92 9.61
CA PHE A 270 7.16 -4.89 8.55
C PHE A 270 6.32 -3.67 8.93
N THR A 271 5.20 -3.86 9.62
CA THR A 271 4.39 -2.79 10.17
C THR A 271 5.07 -2.10 11.35
N ILE A 272 5.60 -2.86 12.30
CA ILE A 272 6.28 -2.30 13.49
C ILE A 272 7.44 -1.40 13.10
N GLU A 273 8.30 -1.84 12.17
CA GLU A 273 9.46 -1.05 11.75
C GLU A 273 9.04 0.25 11.05
N GLN A 274 7.96 0.24 10.26
CA GLN A 274 7.50 1.45 9.57
C GLN A 274 6.82 2.47 10.50
N LEU A 275 6.10 2.00 11.51
CA LEU A 275 5.42 2.89 12.45
C LEU A 275 6.36 3.39 13.55
N ALA A 276 7.34 2.58 13.95
CA ALA A 276 8.13 2.80 15.17
C ALA A 276 9.52 2.15 15.17
N GLY A 277 10.13 1.90 14.01
CA GLY A 277 11.43 1.25 13.93
C GLY A 277 12.56 2.02 14.63
N ASP A 278 12.46 3.34 14.72
CA ASP A 278 13.37 4.21 15.49
C ASP A 278 13.27 4.02 17.01
N LEU A 279 12.16 3.47 17.50
CA LEU A 279 11.90 3.21 18.91
C LEU A 279 12.24 1.79 19.35
N LEU A 280 12.71 0.94 18.43
CA LEU A 280 13.16 -0.40 18.78
C LEU A 280 14.44 -0.33 19.64
N PRO A 281 14.57 -1.16 20.69
CA PRO A 281 15.79 -1.22 21.47
C PRO A 281 17.00 -1.55 20.59
N GLY A 282 17.98 -0.65 20.53
CA GLY A 282 19.14 -0.83 19.65
C GLY A 282 18.81 -0.76 18.16
N ALA A 283 17.81 0.05 17.77
CA ALA A 283 17.33 0.18 16.40
C ALA A 283 18.46 0.27 15.36
N ALA A 284 18.48 -0.69 14.43
CA ALA A 284 19.40 -0.71 13.31
C ALA A 284 19.12 0.43 12.32
N GLU A 285 20.10 0.77 11.47
CA GLU A 285 19.93 1.81 10.44
C GLU A 285 18.72 1.52 9.54
N SER A 286 18.56 0.27 9.07
CA SER A 286 17.42 -0.14 8.25
C SER A 286 16.06 0.06 8.93
N GLN A 287 15.98 -0.19 10.24
CA GLN A 287 14.75 -0.01 11.04
C GLN A 287 14.39 1.47 11.18
N LYS A 288 15.40 2.36 11.25
CA LYS A 288 15.18 3.82 11.20
C LYS A 288 14.72 4.24 9.82
N VAL A 289 15.33 3.73 8.74
CA VAL A 289 14.91 4.00 7.35
C VAL A 289 13.45 3.60 7.11
N ALA A 290 12.98 2.49 7.70
CA ALA A 290 11.60 2.02 7.59
C ALA A 290 10.56 3.09 8.00
N THR A 291 10.89 3.93 8.98
CA THR A 291 10.02 5.01 9.44
C THR A 291 9.77 6.11 8.39
N GLY A 292 10.47 6.04 7.25
CA GLY A 292 10.20 6.84 6.07
C GLY A 292 8.75 6.79 5.60
N PHE A 293 7.98 5.74 5.94
CA PHE A 293 6.52 5.68 5.73
C PHE A 293 5.83 6.98 6.20
N HIS A 294 6.14 7.45 7.42
CA HIS A 294 5.55 8.66 7.98
C HIS A 294 6.25 9.96 7.58
N ARG A 295 7.35 9.89 6.84
CA ARG A 295 8.03 11.04 6.21
C ARG A 295 7.62 11.28 4.76
N ASN A 296 6.70 10.48 4.23
CA ASN A 296 6.10 10.75 2.92
C ASN A 296 5.05 11.87 2.92
N THR A 297 4.67 12.41 4.09
CA THR A 297 3.86 13.62 4.22
C THR A 297 4.43 14.75 3.35
N GLN A 298 3.58 15.62 2.82
CA GLN A 298 4.04 16.76 2.04
C GLN A 298 4.78 17.77 2.92
N ILE A 299 5.77 18.45 2.35
CA ILE A 299 6.57 19.50 3.02
C ILE A 299 6.31 20.81 2.28
N ASN A 300 5.75 21.81 2.95
CA ASN A 300 5.60 23.13 2.36
C ASN A 300 6.85 23.98 2.63
N GLU A 301 7.46 24.49 1.55
CA GLU A 301 8.66 25.34 1.58
C GLU A 301 8.39 26.76 1.11
N GLU A 302 7.11 27.12 0.89
CA GLU A 302 6.70 28.45 0.46
C GLU A 302 7.03 29.51 1.51
N GLY A 303 7.45 30.69 1.05
CA GLY A 303 7.70 31.83 1.93
C GLY A 303 6.41 32.35 2.56
N GLY A 304 6.41 32.59 3.87
CA GLY A 304 5.28 33.17 4.59
C GLY A 304 4.26 32.17 5.14
N ILE A 305 4.53 30.87 5.05
CA ILE A 305 3.68 29.83 5.64
C ILE A 305 3.69 29.86 7.17
N ASP A 306 2.58 29.45 7.79
CA ASP A 306 2.56 29.10 9.20
C ASP A 306 3.13 27.69 9.40
N LYS A 307 4.33 27.61 9.99
CA LYS A 307 5.02 26.33 10.22
C LYS A 307 4.22 25.38 11.11
N GLU A 308 3.42 25.93 12.03
CA GLU A 308 2.62 25.10 12.94
C GLU A 308 1.42 24.49 12.22
N GLN A 309 0.74 25.25 11.36
CA GLN A 309 -0.33 24.72 10.50
C GLN A 309 0.14 23.49 9.71
N PHE A 310 1.24 23.61 8.96
CA PHE A 310 1.72 22.50 8.12
C PHE A 310 2.26 21.32 8.92
N ARG A 311 2.78 21.55 10.13
CA ARG A 311 3.14 20.47 11.04
C ARG A 311 1.90 19.70 11.50
N ILE A 312 0.82 20.40 11.87
CA ILE A 312 -0.45 19.81 12.29
C ILE A 312 -1.10 19.05 11.13
N ASP A 313 -1.09 19.61 9.91
CA ASP A 313 -1.58 18.93 8.70
C ASP A 313 -0.82 17.63 8.43
N GLY A 314 0.51 17.64 8.58
CA GLY A 314 1.33 16.43 8.48
C GLY A 314 0.94 15.37 9.51
N ILE A 315 0.50 15.75 10.71
CA ILE A 315 0.03 14.80 11.72
C ILE A 315 -1.36 14.27 11.39
N PHE A 316 -2.30 15.12 10.97
CA PHE A 316 -3.61 14.68 10.50
C PHE A 316 -3.48 13.64 9.37
N ASP A 317 -2.60 13.93 8.42
CA ASP A 317 -2.26 13.05 7.31
C ASP A 317 -1.67 11.71 7.76
N ARG A 318 -0.82 11.68 8.80
CA ARG A 318 -0.28 10.43 9.40
C ARG A 318 -1.36 9.60 10.07
N VAL A 319 -2.25 10.23 10.83
CA VAL A 319 -3.36 9.54 11.51
C VAL A 319 -4.33 8.95 10.49
N ALA A 320 -4.77 9.76 9.53
CA ALA A 320 -5.71 9.36 8.49
C ALA A 320 -5.16 8.19 7.66
N THR A 321 -3.89 8.23 7.27
CA THR A 321 -3.28 7.13 6.51
C THR A 321 -2.99 5.91 7.36
N THR A 322 -2.64 6.04 8.63
CA THR A 322 -2.50 4.86 9.49
C THR A 322 -3.83 4.12 9.62
N GLY A 323 -4.92 4.86 9.85
CA GLY A 323 -6.27 4.29 9.93
C GLY A 323 -6.71 3.67 8.60
N THR A 324 -6.45 4.35 7.48
CA THR A 324 -6.79 3.83 6.15
C THR A 324 -5.97 2.59 5.82
N VAL A 325 -4.64 2.62 6.00
CA VAL A 325 -3.74 1.57 5.55
C VAL A 325 -3.85 0.30 6.39
N TRP A 326 -3.89 0.38 7.71
CA TRP A 326 -3.92 -0.83 8.52
C TRP A 326 -5.32 -1.22 8.99
N LEU A 327 -6.15 -0.24 9.33
CA LEU A 327 -7.49 -0.53 9.86
C LEU A 327 -8.56 -0.56 8.76
N GLY A 328 -8.29 0.01 7.58
CA GLY A 328 -9.31 0.14 6.54
C GLY A 328 -10.49 0.97 7.03
N LEU A 329 -10.24 1.98 7.87
CA LEU A 329 -11.26 2.87 8.43
C LEU A 329 -10.97 4.31 8.06
N THR A 330 -12.03 5.08 7.84
CA THR A 330 -11.98 6.53 7.55
C THR A 330 -11.81 7.37 8.83
N VAL A 331 -10.82 7.03 9.66
CA VAL A 331 -10.60 7.70 10.96
C VAL A 331 -10.42 9.22 10.84
N GLY A 332 -9.92 9.70 9.68
CA GLY A 332 -9.73 11.12 9.39
C GLY A 332 -11.02 11.94 9.41
N CYS A 333 -12.19 11.34 9.18
CA CYS A 333 -13.46 12.05 9.30
C CYS A 333 -13.75 12.51 10.74
N ALA A 334 -13.14 11.86 11.73
CA ALA A 334 -13.26 12.24 13.13
C ALA A 334 -12.35 13.42 13.54
N GLN A 335 -11.64 14.05 12.60
CA GLN A 335 -10.77 15.20 12.87
C GLN A 335 -11.56 16.40 13.40
N CYS A 336 -12.69 16.71 12.78
CA CYS A 336 -13.44 17.95 13.06
C CYS A 336 -14.62 17.74 14.03
N HIS A 337 -15.19 16.54 14.06
CA HIS A 337 -16.35 16.16 14.88
C HIS A 337 -16.34 14.63 15.10
N ASP A 338 -17.25 14.08 15.91
CA ASP A 338 -17.38 12.62 16.04
C ASP A 338 -17.69 11.98 14.68
N HIS A 339 -17.14 10.81 14.40
CA HIS A 339 -17.33 10.18 13.09
C HIS A 339 -18.83 9.97 12.82
N LYS A 340 -19.27 10.43 11.65
CA LYS A 340 -20.71 10.47 11.31
C LYS A 340 -21.36 9.09 11.33
N PHE A 341 -20.62 8.07 10.89
CA PHE A 341 -21.17 6.73 10.64
C PHE A 341 -20.48 5.59 11.40
N ASP A 342 -19.38 5.85 12.08
CA ASP A 342 -18.57 4.81 12.72
C ASP A 342 -18.41 5.16 14.19
N PRO A 343 -18.23 4.16 15.07
CA PRO A 343 -18.05 4.38 16.50
C PRO A 343 -16.64 4.91 16.82
N ILE A 344 -16.31 6.11 16.34
CA ILE A 344 -15.05 6.79 16.58
C ILE A 344 -15.37 8.22 17.02
N GLU A 345 -15.07 8.53 18.28
CA GLU A 345 -15.22 9.88 18.81
C GLU A 345 -14.07 10.78 18.35
N GLN A 346 -14.31 12.10 18.25
CA GLN A 346 -13.25 13.06 17.92
C GLN A 346 -12.10 12.97 18.94
N ARG A 347 -12.43 12.77 20.22
CA ARG A 347 -11.43 12.61 21.27
C ARG A 347 -10.50 11.42 21.01
N GLU A 348 -11.03 10.31 20.46
CA GLU A 348 -10.25 9.12 20.14
C GLU A 348 -9.33 9.35 18.93
N PHE A 349 -9.78 10.12 17.94
CA PHE A 349 -8.91 10.59 16.85
C PHE A 349 -7.72 11.38 17.38
N TYR A 350 -7.95 12.31 18.33
CA TYR A 350 -6.85 13.04 18.97
C TYR A 350 -5.99 12.16 19.90
N GLY A 351 -6.52 11.04 20.37
CA GLY A 351 -5.75 9.98 21.03
C GLY A 351 -4.74 9.33 20.08
N LEU A 352 -5.16 9.04 18.84
CA LEU A 352 -4.24 8.56 17.80
C LEU A 352 -3.25 9.65 17.40
N PHE A 353 -3.71 10.89 17.24
CA PHE A 353 -2.89 12.07 16.94
C PHE A 353 -1.73 12.24 17.93
N ALA A 354 -1.98 12.02 19.23
CA ALA A 354 -0.99 12.21 20.27
C ALA A 354 0.26 11.32 20.11
N PHE A 355 0.14 10.13 19.48
CA PHE A 355 1.30 9.26 19.17
C PHE A 355 2.23 9.91 18.14
N PHE A 356 1.70 10.71 17.22
CA PHE A 356 2.46 11.34 16.13
C PHE A 356 2.83 12.80 16.40
N ASN A 357 2.28 13.41 17.46
CA ASN A 357 2.51 14.82 17.79
C ASN A 357 3.88 15.09 18.47
N SER A 358 4.56 14.06 18.97
CA SER A 358 5.83 14.19 19.71
C SER A 358 7.06 13.75 18.91
N GLN A 359 7.07 14.05 17.61
CA GLN A 359 8.11 13.57 16.70
C GLN A 359 8.95 14.73 16.14
N ASP A 360 10.24 14.49 16.01
CA ASP A 360 11.19 15.23 15.19
C ASP A 360 11.33 14.55 13.83
N GLU A 361 11.78 15.33 12.86
CA GLU A 361 11.75 15.01 11.43
C GLU A 361 13.11 15.20 10.76
N PRO A 362 14.18 14.52 11.22
CA PRO A 362 15.54 14.71 10.69
C PRO A 362 15.76 14.07 9.31
N ALA A 363 16.81 14.51 8.63
CA ALA A 363 17.45 13.75 7.57
C ALA A 363 18.62 12.95 8.18
N MET A 364 18.63 11.64 7.91
CA MET A 364 19.66 10.72 8.40
C MET A 364 20.61 10.35 7.26
N LYS A 365 21.92 10.34 7.54
CA LYS A 365 22.93 9.77 6.65
C LYS A 365 22.78 8.25 6.62
N VAL A 366 22.76 7.65 5.43
CA VAL A 366 22.63 6.21 5.20
C VAL A 366 23.85 5.72 4.43
N PHE A 367 24.59 4.80 5.04
CA PHE A 367 25.83 4.30 4.46
C PHE A 367 25.58 3.08 3.57
N GLY A 368 26.54 2.79 2.68
CA GLY A 368 26.47 1.58 1.85
C GLY A 368 26.57 0.30 2.69
N PRO A 369 26.06 -0.84 2.20
CA PRO A 369 26.21 -2.12 2.91
C PRO A 369 27.70 -2.45 3.12
N GLY A 370 28.04 -2.89 4.34
CA GLY A 370 29.41 -3.24 4.74
C GLY A 370 30.29 -2.08 5.19
N VAL A 371 29.77 -0.86 5.22
CA VAL A 371 30.47 0.30 5.80
C VAL A 371 30.36 0.25 7.32
N ASP A 372 31.50 0.09 7.99
CA ASP A 372 31.61 0.16 9.45
C ASP A 372 31.87 1.62 9.86
N VAL A 373 30.79 2.34 10.17
CA VAL A 373 30.83 3.77 10.50
C VAL A 373 31.61 4.01 11.79
N ASP A 374 31.48 3.13 12.78
CA ASP A 374 32.21 3.25 14.05
C ASP A 374 33.71 3.10 13.82
N ARG A 375 34.11 2.13 13.00
CA ARG A 375 35.51 1.97 12.60
C ARG A 375 36.01 3.17 11.81
N LEU A 376 35.27 3.64 10.81
CA LEU A 376 35.68 4.81 10.01
C LEU A 376 35.79 6.07 10.88
N THR A 377 34.87 6.26 11.83
CA THR A 377 34.89 7.38 12.78
C THR A 377 36.09 7.28 13.71
N ALA A 378 36.42 6.08 14.20
CA ALA A 378 37.59 5.84 15.02
C ALA A 378 38.90 6.06 14.24
N GLU A 379 38.96 5.59 12.99
CA GLU A 379 40.08 5.82 12.07
C GLU A 379 40.24 7.31 11.75
N PHE A 380 39.14 8.04 11.53
CA PHE A 380 39.16 9.48 11.30
C PHE A 380 39.72 10.22 12.51
N ALA A 381 39.22 9.91 13.71
CA ALA A 381 39.69 10.53 14.94
C ALA A 381 41.18 10.24 15.21
N GLU A 382 41.68 9.04 14.86
CA GLU A 382 43.10 8.71 14.98
C GLU A 382 43.95 9.43 13.92
N ALA A 383 43.55 9.42 12.65
CA ALA A 383 44.23 10.15 11.60
C ALA A 383 44.29 11.65 11.89
N GLU A 384 43.23 12.20 12.49
CA GLU A 384 43.16 13.61 12.90
C GLU A 384 44.15 13.90 14.02
N ARG A 385 44.21 13.05 15.06
CA ARG A 385 45.22 13.16 16.12
C ARG A 385 46.64 13.10 15.56
N GLN A 386 46.91 12.18 14.64
CA GLN A 386 48.23 12.03 14.01
C GLN A 386 48.60 13.25 13.17
N ALA A 387 47.66 13.78 12.37
CA ALA A 387 47.87 14.99 11.59
C ALA A 387 48.13 16.21 12.50
N HIS A 388 47.34 16.39 13.57
CA HIS A 388 47.55 17.46 14.53
C HIS A 388 48.91 17.34 15.25
N ALA A 389 49.30 16.14 15.68
CA ALA A 389 50.60 15.91 16.30
C ALA A 389 51.76 16.17 15.32
N TYR A 390 51.61 15.77 14.05
CA TYR A 390 52.58 16.01 13.00
C TYR A 390 52.78 17.51 12.75
N VAL A 391 51.70 18.26 12.57
CA VAL A 391 51.72 19.72 12.40
C VAL A 391 52.33 20.40 13.63
N ALA A 392 51.92 19.98 14.83
CA ALA A 392 52.45 20.54 16.08
C ALA A 392 53.96 20.30 16.24
N SER A 393 54.47 19.13 15.82
CA SER A 393 55.91 18.83 15.85
C SER A 393 56.74 19.75 14.94
N ARG A 394 56.09 20.38 13.96
CA ARG A 394 56.69 21.30 12.98
C ARG A 394 56.17 22.74 13.12
N ALA A 395 55.65 23.10 14.30
CA ALA A 395 55.11 24.43 14.54
C ALA A 395 56.14 25.56 14.30
N SER A 396 57.42 25.32 14.57
CA SER A 396 58.50 26.29 14.30
C SER A 396 58.75 26.49 12.80
N GLU A 397 58.67 25.43 12.00
CA GLU A 397 58.77 25.50 10.54
C GLU A 397 57.58 26.28 9.96
N LEU A 398 56.37 26.01 10.46
CA LEU A 398 55.16 26.73 10.08
C LEU A 398 55.26 28.23 10.43
N ALA A 399 55.67 28.58 11.66
CA ALA A 399 55.84 29.97 12.06
C ALA A 399 56.91 30.70 11.23
N THR A 400 57.99 30.01 10.86
CA THR A 400 59.04 30.56 9.99
C THR A 400 58.48 30.85 8.60
N TRP A 401 57.74 29.90 8.00
CA TRP A 401 57.07 30.09 6.73
C TRP A 401 56.08 31.25 6.76
N GLU A 402 55.23 31.33 7.80
CA GLU A 402 54.26 32.43 7.98
C GLU A 402 54.94 33.80 8.05
N SER A 403 56.04 33.91 8.80
CA SER A 403 56.80 35.16 8.94
C SER A 403 57.50 35.59 7.65
N GLY A 404 57.75 34.65 6.73
CA GLY A 404 58.37 34.88 5.43
C GLY A 404 57.40 35.29 4.32
N LEU A 405 56.09 35.31 4.57
CA LEU A 405 55.07 35.65 3.57
C LEU A 405 55.05 37.16 3.28
N THR A 406 55.38 37.56 2.04
CA THR A 406 55.24 38.95 1.58
C THR A 406 53.79 39.30 1.25
N PRO A 407 53.41 40.59 1.15
CA PRO A 407 52.07 40.99 0.74
C PRO A 407 51.62 40.38 -0.60
N GLU A 408 52.54 40.24 -1.55
CA GLU A 408 52.28 39.64 -2.88
C GLU A 408 52.08 38.12 -2.82
N MET A 409 52.76 37.44 -1.89
CA MET A 409 52.56 36.00 -1.66
C MET A 409 51.22 35.74 -0.97
N LYS A 410 50.81 36.63 -0.06
CA LYS A 410 49.52 36.52 0.64
C LYS A 410 48.34 36.68 -0.32
N SER A 411 48.40 37.62 -1.26
CA SER A 411 47.34 37.84 -2.25
C SER A 411 47.16 36.70 -3.26
N GLY A 412 48.09 35.73 -3.30
CA GLY A 412 47.99 34.50 -4.10
C GLY A 412 47.39 33.31 -3.33
N LEU A 413 47.07 33.45 -2.04
CA LEU A 413 46.48 32.39 -1.22
C LEU A 413 44.94 32.39 -1.35
N SER A 414 44.31 31.29 -0.95
CA SER A 414 42.84 31.23 -0.94
C SER A 414 42.26 32.17 0.13
N PRO A 415 41.03 32.69 -0.04
CA PRO A 415 40.37 33.54 0.96
C PRO A 415 40.27 32.90 2.36
N GLU A 416 40.17 31.57 2.40
CA GLU A 416 40.16 30.80 3.65
C GLU A 416 41.50 30.87 4.39
N ILE A 417 42.62 30.71 3.68
CA ILE A 417 43.96 30.80 4.26
C ILE A 417 44.26 32.22 4.74
N GLU A 418 43.85 33.25 3.99
CA GLU A 418 43.98 34.64 4.40
C GLU A 418 43.23 34.92 5.71
N MET A 419 42.00 34.41 5.82
CA MET A 419 41.18 34.54 7.04
C MET A 419 41.83 33.85 8.24
N ILE A 420 42.43 32.67 8.04
CA ILE A 420 43.15 31.95 9.10
C ILE A 420 44.41 32.72 9.53
N LEU A 421 45.17 33.27 8.58
CA LEU A 421 46.37 34.07 8.84
C LEU A 421 46.07 35.35 9.62
N ALA A 422 44.86 35.92 9.48
CA ALA A 422 44.41 37.08 10.24
C ALA A 422 44.14 36.78 11.74
N LEU A 423 43.97 35.51 12.11
CA LEU A 423 43.83 35.09 13.50
C LEU A 423 45.21 34.93 14.17
N PRO A 424 45.39 35.42 15.42
CA PRO A 424 46.56 35.08 16.22
C PRO A 424 46.73 33.55 16.35
N PRO A 425 47.96 33.00 16.30
CA PRO A 425 48.20 31.56 16.36
C PRO A 425 47.50 30.84 17.51
N GLU A 426 47.41 31.48 18.68
CA GLU A 426 46.79 30.92 19.90
C GLU A 426 45.26 30.81 19.79
N ARG A 427 44.64 31.47 18.81
CA ARG A 427 43.20 31.47 18.57
C ARG A 427 42.79 30.56 17.41
N ARG A 428 43.75 29.94 16.72
CA ARG A 428 43.47 29.03 15.60
C ARG A 428 43.06 27.66 16.13
N THR A 429 42.07 27.04 15.51
CA THR A 429 41.72 25.65 15.79
C THR A 429 42.78 24.69 15.22
N GLY A 430 42.76 23.43 15.63
CA GLY A 430 43.64 22.39 15.05
C GLY A 430 43.43 22.25 13.54
N GLU A 431 42.19 22.28 13.09
CA GLU A 431 41.82 22.25 11.67
C GLU A 431 42.35 23.47 10.90
N GLN A 432 42.21 24.68 11.45
CA GLN A 432 42.75 25.90 10.84
C GLN A 432 44.27 25.84 10.73
N THR A 433 44.94 25.35 11.78
CA THR A 433 46.40 25.18 11.80
C THR A 433 46.85 24.14 10.76
N ARG A 434 46.11 23.04 10.61
CA ARG A 434 46.36 22.00 9.60
C ARG A 434 46.13 22.52 8.17
N THR A 435 45.08 23.28 7.95
CA THR A 435 44.76 23.92 6.65
C THR A 435 45.88 24.89 6.25
N LEU A 436 46.37 25.67 7.21
CA LEU A 436 47.51 26.56 6.99
C LEU A 436 48.81 25.80 6.72
N PHE A 437 49.05 24.70 7.45
CA PHE A 437 50.20 23.82 7.20
C PHE A 437 50.14 23.19 5.80
N ALA A 438 48.96 22.79 5.32
CA ALA A 438 48.78 22.27 3.97
C ALA A 438 49.13 23.31 2.89
N ALA A 439 48.83 24.59 3.13
CA ALA A 439 49.17 25.68 2.21
C ALA A 439 50.69 25.88 2.05
N GLY A 440 51.46 25.74 3.13
CA GLY A 440 52.91 25.93 3.11
C GLY A 440 53.72 24.67 2.80
N PHE A 441 53.21 23.50 3.19
CA PHE A 441 53.95 22.23 3.22
C PHE A 441 53.16 21.05 2.64
N GLY A 442 52.14 21.31 1.81
CA GLY A 442 51.29 20.27 1.21
C GLY A 442 52.03 19.25 0.33
N GLU A 443 53.25 19.56 -0.11
CA GLU A 443 54.15 18.63 -0.83
C GLU A 443 54.93 17.68 0.08
N ASP A 444 54.93 17.89 1.41
CA ASP A 444 55.60 16.97 2.34
C ASP A 444 54.95 15.58 2.27
N PRO A 445 55.69 14.51 1.93
CA PRO A 445 55.09 13.19 1.69
C PRO A 445 54.44 12.57 2.94
N SER A 446 54.86 12.95 4.14
CA SER A 446 54.31 12.39 5.39
C SER A 446 53.03 13.11 5.78
N PHE A 447 53.00 14.44 5.64
CA PHE A 447 51.78 15.21 5.83
C PHE A 447 50.74 14.91 4.76
N ARG A 448 51.13 14.85 3.48
CA ARG A 448 50.23 14.54 2.36
C ARG A 448 49.49 13.21 2.57
N ARG A 449 50.18 12.14 2.98
CA ARG A 449 49.52 10.86 3.30
C ARG A 449 48.46 10.99 4.40
N LEU A 450 48.74 11.74 5.47
CA LEU A 450 47.78 11.97 6.56
C LEU A 450 46.61 12.85 6.11
N HIS A 451 46.89 13.88 5.31
CA HIS A 451 45.90 14.80 4.77
C HIS A 451 44.96 14.10 3.77
N ASP A 452 45.51 13.34 2.83
CA ASP A 452 44.75 12.55 1.85
C ASP A 452 43.90 11.50 2.56
N ARG A 453 44.46 10.81 3.57
CA ARG A 453 43.70 9.83 4.36
C ARG A 453 42.55 10.47 5.13
N LEU A 454 42.77 11.66 5.71
CA LEU A 454 41.71 12.42 6.37
C LEU A 454 40.63 12.84 5.38
N TRP A 455 41.01 13.28 4.18
CA TRP A 455 40.06 13.65 3.13
C TRP A 455 39.24 12.44 2.64
N GLU A 456 39.87 11.28 2.42
CA GLU A 456 39.17 10.04 2.06
C GLU A 456 38.15 9.62 3.13
N LEU A 457 38.56 9.66 4.41
CA LEU A 457 37.69 9.32 5.54
C LEU A 457 36.56 10.34 5.71
N ASP A 458 36.85 11.62 5.51
CA ASP A 458 35.85 12.69 5.52
C ASP A 458 34.82 12.47 4.40
N GLU A 459 35.27 12.24 3.17
CA GLU A 459 34.41 11.95 2.02
C GLU A 459 33.52 10.73 2.27
N ALA A 460 34.08 9.67 2.86
CA ALA A 460 33.33 8.47 3.22
C ALA A 460 32.26 8.72 4.30
N LEU A 461 32.54 9.62 5.26
CA LEU A 461 31.65 9.96 6.39
C LEU A 461 30.64 11.09 6.06
N ASN A 462 30.96 11.97 5.11
CA ASN A 462 30.24 13.21 4.83
C ASN A 462 29.53 13.27 3.47
N ARG A 463 29.86 12.38 2.52
CA ARG A 463 29.07 12.23 1.27
C ARG A 463 28.10 11.05 1.19
N PRO A 464 27.64 10.39 2.27
CA PRO A 464 26.63 9.35 2.11
C PRO A 464 25.30 9.94 1.64
N VAL A 465 24.46 9.08 1.07
CA VAL A 465 23.09 9.41 0.71
C VAL A 465 22.32 9.73 1.99
N THR A 466 21.46 10.75 1.95
CA THR A 466 20.55 11.04 3.07
C THR A 466 19.18 10.45 2.83
N THR A 467 18.42 10.19 3.89
CA THR A 467 17.01 9.85 3.82
C THR A 467 16.22 10.47 4.97
N LEU A 468 14.93 10.67 4.76
CA LEU A 468 14.03 11.17 5.79
C LEU A 468 13.59 10.04 6.73
N VAL A 469 13.72 10.25 8.05
CA VAL A 469 13.30 9.29 9.09
C VAL A 469 12.50 10.00 10.19
N MET A 470 11.73 9.24 10.97
CA MET A 470 11.13 9.74 12.21
C MET A 470 12.13 9.65 13.37
N ALA A 471 12.04 10.57 14.32
CA ALA A 471 12.73 10.47 15.60
C ALA A 471 11.83 10.98 16.73
N GLU A 472 11.71 10.26 17.84
CA GLU A 472 10.88 10.73 18.96
C GLU A 472 11.58 11.80 19.81
N LEU A 473 10.82 12.83 20.19
CA LEU A 473 11.32 13.91 21.05
C LEU A 473 11.55 13.42 22.48
N PRO A 474 12.65 13.84 23.16
CA PRO A 474 12.88 13.50 24.56
C PRO A 474 11.78 14.01 25.50
N GLN A 475 11.22 15.19 25.19
CA GLN A 475 10.10 15.77 25.89
C GLN A 475 8.90 15.86 24.95
N PRO A 476 7.78 15.21 25.28
CA PRO A 476 6.64 15.20 24.40
C PRO A 476 5.89 16.52 24.34
N ARG A 477 5.23 16.72 23.21
CA ARG A 477 4.33 17.85 23.04
C ARG A 477 2.98 17.54 23.70
N LYS A 478 2.40 18.57 24.30
CA LYS A 478 1.01 18.53 24.76
C LYS A 478 0.08 18.35 23.56
N THR A 479 -0.91 17.48 23.69
CA THR A 479 -1.95 17.26 22.68
C THR A 479 -3.31 17.64 23.23
N THR A 480 -4.08 18.38 22.45
CA THR A 480 -5.46 18.76 22.78
C THR A 480 -6.38 18.40 21.63
N VAL A 481 -7.67 18.18 21.89
CA VAL A 481 -8.69 18.21 20.84
C VAL A 481 -8.64 19.57 20.16
N LEU A 482 -8.62 19.63 18.83
CA LEU A 482 -8.74 20.89 18.10
C LEU A 482 -10.20 21.08 17.69
N ILE A 483 -10.81 22.17 18.14
CA ILE A 483 -12.24 22.41 17.94
C ILE A 483 -12.49 22.60 16.43
N ASN A 484 -13.35 21.75 15.84
CA ASN A 484 -13.59 21.69 14.39
C ASN A 484 -12.32 21.42 13.56
N GLY A 485 -11.28 20.81 14.14
CA GLY A 485 -10.00 20.57 13.47
C GLY A 485 -9.10 21.80 13.33
N ASP A 486 -9.49 22.96 13.88
CA ASP A 486 -8.76 24.21 13.79
C ASP A 486 -7.60 24.26 14.80
N PHE A 487 -6.35 24.23 14.29
CA PHE A 487 -5.15 24.23 15.11
C PHE A 487 -5.00 25.46 16.02
N THR A 488 -5.67 26.56 15.70
CA THR A 488 -5.66 27.79 16.52
C THR A 488 -6.64 27.72 17.70
N ARG A 489 -7.49 26.68 17.76
CA ARG A 489 -8.55 26.52 18.76
C ARG A 489 -8.37 25.23 19.58
N PRO A 490 -7.33 25.17 20.44
CA PRO A 490 -7.13 24.03 21.33
C PRO A 490 -8.25 23.93 22.36
N GLY A 491 -8.75 22.72 22.55
CA GLY A 491 -9.73 22.34 23.56
C GLY A 491 -9.08 21.51 24.69
N GLU A 492 -9.78 20.46 25.12
CA GLU A 492 -9.34 19.61 26.22
C GLU A 492 -8.07 18.82 25.88
N GLU A 493 -7.24 18.58 26.90
CA GLU A 493 -6.05 17.75 26.77
C GLU A 493 -6.41 16.27 26.56
N VAL A 494 -5.65 15.62 25.68
CA VAL A 494 -5.84 14.22 25.29
C VAL A 494 -4.51 13.48 25.39
N ALA A 495 -4.53 12.34 26.08
CA ALA A 495 -3.41 11.41 26.13
C ALA A 495 -3.46 10.44 24.94
N PRO A 496 -2.33 9.82 24.56
CA PRO A 496 -2.33 8.76 23.56
C PRO A 496 -3.32 7.64 23.88
N GLY A 497 -4.08 7.23 22.88
CA GLY A 497 -5.14 6.22 23.00
C GLY A 497 -5.63 5.73 21.64
N THR A 498 -6.46 4.70 21.65
CA THR A 498 -7.00 4.06 20.44
C THR A 498 -8.53 4.00 20.50
N PRO A 499 -9.23 3.87 19.35
CA PRO A 499 -10.69 3.78 19.34
C PRO A 499 -11.22 2.60 20.16
N ALA A 500 -12.19 2.85 21.04
CA ALA A 500 -12.77 1.87 21.95
C ALA A 500 -13.64 0.82 21.25
N ALA A 501 -14.06 1.08 20.01
CA ALA A 501 -14.77 0.12 19.17
C ALA A 501 -13.90 -1.06 18.70
N LEU A 502 -12.56 -0.92 18.82
CA LEU A 502 -11.60 -1.96 18.51
C LEU A 502 -11.12 -2.63 19.81
N HIS A 503 -10.15 -3.54 19.71
CA HIS A 503 -9.66 -4.26 20.87
C HIS A 503 -8.96 -3.33 21.89
N PRO A 504 -9.05 -3.61 23.20
CA PRO A 504 -8.52 -2.72 24.23
C PRO A 504 -7.03 -2.42 24.05
N PHE A 505 -6.65 -1.16 24.24
CA PHE A 505 -5.24 -0.80 24.33
C PHE A 505 -4.64 -1.38 25.62
N PRO A 506 -3.55 -2.16 25.54
CA PRO A 506 -2.96 -2.78 26.72
C PRO A 506 -2.44 -1.69 27.69
N PRO A 507 -2.51 -1.92 29.02
CA PRO A 507 -1.93 -1.00 29.99
C PRO A 507 -0.43 -0.85 29.71
N PRO A 508 0.07 0.35 29.41
CA PRO A 508 1.48 0.55 29.09
C PRO A 508 2.32 0.44 30.36
N SER A 509 3.56 -0.08 30.25
CA SER A 509 4.53 -0.08 31.37
C SER A 509 5.10 1.31 31.67
N GLY A 510 4.76 2.30 30.85
CA GLY A 510 5.21 3.69 30.93
C GLY A 510 4.30 4.58 30.10
N ARG A 511 4.83 5.68 29.56
CA ARG A 511 4.08 6.51 28.62
C ARG A 511 3.88 5.75 27.30
N PRO A 512 2.65 5.66 26.75
CA PRO A 512 2.44 5.05 25.44
C PRO A 512 3.26 5.72 24.33
N THR A 513 3.82 4.91 23.46
CA THR A 513 4.68 5.33 22.33
C THR A 513 4.11 4.84 20.99
N ARG A 514 4.69 5.31 19.87
CA ARG A 514 4.37 4.75 18.54
C ARG A 514 4.61 3.25 18.46
N LEU A 515 5.57 2.72 19.22
CA LEU A 515 5.84 1.28 19.26
C LEU A 515 4.68 0.49 19.87
N ASP A 516 4.04 1.03 20.90
CA ASP A 516 2.86 0.42 21.52
C ASP A 516 1.65 0.46 20.57
N LEU A 517 1.45 1.59 19.87
CA LEU A 517 0.45 1.70 18.82
C LEU A 517 0.70 0.67 17.70
N ALA A 518 1.94 0.52 17.25
CA ALA A 518 2.29 -0.42 16.19
C ALA A 518 1.99 -1.87 16.59
N ARG A 519 2.36 -2.26 17.81
CA ARG A 519 2.03 -3.58 18.39
C ARG A 519 0.53 -3.80 18.55
N TRP A 520 -0.22 -2.75 18.92
CA TRP A 520 -1.68 -2.81 19.00
C TRP A 520 -2.33 -2.99 17.62
N ILE A 521 -1.81 -2.34 16.57
CA ILE A 521 -2.31 -2.49 15.19
C ILE A 521 -2.16 -3.94 14.71
N VAL A 522 -1.01 -4.58 14.92
CA VAL A 522 -0.74 -5.94 14.42
C VAL A 522 -1.00 -7.04 15.44
N SER A 523 -1.67 -6.70 16.54
CA SER A 523 -2.10 -7.66 17.54
C SER A 523 -3.02 -8.72 16.89
N PRO A 524 -2.90 -10.01 17.24
CA PRO A 524 -3.86 -11.02 16.84
C PRO A 524 -5.29 -10.76 17.36
N GLN A 525 -5.46 -9.82 18.30
CA GLN A 525 -6.77 -9.37 18.78
C GLN A 525 -7.37 -8.25 17.91
N ASN A 526 -6.59 -7.68 16.98
CA ASN A 526 -7.10 -6.68 16.05
C ASN A 526 -7.95 -7.35 14.96
N PRO A 527 -9.24 -6.99 14.83
CA PRO A 527 -10.14 -7.65 13.88
C PRO A 527 -9.95 -7.19 12.42
N LEU A 528 -9.19 -6.12 12.16
CA LEU A 528 -9.14 -5.45 10.86
C LEU A 528 -7.85 -5.75 10.11
N THR A 529 -6.68 -5.59 10.74
CA THR A 529 -5.39 -5.58 10.04
C THR A 529 -5.20 -6.78 9.10
N ALA A 530 -5.43 -8.00 9.58
CA ALA A 530 -5.31 -9.18 8.71
C ALA A 530 -6.34 -9.18 7.57
N ARG A 531 -7.61 -8.84 7.84
CA ARG A 531 -8.68 -8.77 6.82
C ARG A 531 -8.39 -7.73 5.74
N VAL A 532 -7.95 -6.54 6.15
CA VAL A 532 -7.65 -5.42 5.24
C VAL A 532 -6.51 -5.81 4.30
N ILE A 533 -5.45 -6.41 4.82
CA ILE A 533 -4.28 -6.77 4.01
C ILE A 533 -4.59 -7.91 3.05
N VAL A 534 -5.25 -8.98 3.51
CA VAL A 534 -5.62 -10.08 2.59
C VAL A 534 -6.64 -9.61 1.53
N ASN A 535 -7.54 -8.69 1.88
CA ASN A 535 -8.47 -8.09 0.92
C ASN A 535 -7.74 -7.29 -0.18
N ARG A 536 -6.69 -6.55 0.19
CA ARG A 536 -5.88 -5.80 -0.77
C ARG A 536 -5.02 -6.69 -1.66
N ILE A 537 -4.45 -7.76 -1.12
CA ILE A 537 -3.74 -8.77 -1.91
C ILE A 537 -4.72 -9.39 -2.91
N TRP A 538 -5.90 -9.81 -2.44
CA TRP A 538 -6.97 -10.37 -3.27
C TRP A 538 -7.37 -9.44 -4.41
N GLN A 539 -7.55 -8.14 -4.10
CA GLN A 539 -7.88 -7.12 -5.09
C GLN A 539 -6.87 -7.03 -6.23
N GLN A 540 -5.57 -7.29 -5.99
CA GLN A 540 -4.60 -7.23 -7.07
C GLN A 540 -4.76 -8.35 -8.08
N TYR A 541 -5.09 -9.54 -7.62
CA TYR A 541 -5.30 -10.68 -8.50
C TYR A 541 -6.62 -10.58 -9.25
N PHE A 542 -7.71 -10.23 -8.57
CA PHE A 542 -9.08 -10.29 -9.10
C PHE A 542 -9.66 -8.92 -9.47
N GLY A 543 -8.90 -7.83 -9.34
CA GLY A 543 -9.32 -6.47 -9.69
C GLY A 543 -10.30 -5.82 -8.71
N ARG A 544 -10.85 -6.60 -7.78
CA ARG A 544 -11.83 -6.21 -6.77
C ARG A 544 -11.54 -6.98 -5.48
N GLY A 545 -11.56 -6.29 -4.33
CA GLY A 545 -11.47 -6.96 -3.04
C GLY A 545 -12.68 -7.85 -2.76
N ILE A 546 -12.55 -8.78 -1.81
CA ILE A 546 -13.71 -9.49 -1.24
C ILE A 546 -14.69 -8.46 -0.64
N VAL A 547 -14.15 -7.45 0.03
CA VAL A 547 -14.81 -6.19 0.40
C VAL A 547 -14.43 -5.16 -0.65
N GLU A 548 -15.44 -4.65 -1.38
CA GLU A 548 -15.23 -3.74 -2.52
C GLU A 548 -14.76 -2.34 -2.11
N THR A 549 -15.18 -1.85 -0.94
CA THR A 549 -14.74 -0.58 -0.35
C THR A 549 -13.45 -0.81 0.42
N GLU A 550 -12.32 -0.93 -0.27
CA GLU A 550 -11.08 -1.42 0.33
C GLU A 550 -10.42 -0.46 1.35
N ASN A 551 -10.90 0.78 1.40
CA ASN A 551 -10.54 1.82 2.36
C ASN A 551 -11.58 2.05 3.47
N ASP A 552 -12.73 1.37 3.41
CA ASP A 552 -13.81 1.49 4.37
C ASP A 552 -14.43 0.11 4.68
N PHE A 553 -13.98 -0.46 5.80
CA PHE A 553 -14.51 -1.65 6.47
C PHE A 553 -15.49 -1.26 7.59
N GLY A 554 -15.74 0.03 7.78
CA GLY A 554 -16.70 0.58 8.73
C GLY A 554 -18.14 0.25 8.37
N LEU A 555 -19.08 0.97 8.96
CA LEU A 555 -20.50 0.68 8.89
C LEU A 555 -21.16 1.14 7.58
N GLN A 556 -20.47 1.96 6.79
CA GLN A 556 -20.87 2.35 5.43
C GLN A 556 -20.14 1.54 4.35
N GLY A 557 -19.15 0.73 4.75
CA GLY A 557 -18.43 -0.17 3.87
C GLY A 557 -19.32 -1.26 3.28
N ALA A 558 -18.97 -1.73 2.09
CA ALA A 558 -19.62 -2.86 1.47
C ALA A 558 -19.46 -4.14 2.32
N ALA A 559 -20.51 -4.96 2.37
CA ALA A 559 -20.38 -6.30 2.94
C ALA A 559 -19.41 -7.15 2.08
N PRO A 560 -18.64 -8.06 2.70
CA PRO A 560 -17.79 -8.98 1.95
C PRO A 560 -18.65 -9.89 1.06
N SER A 561 -18.23 -10.06 -0.20
CA SER A 561 -18.85 -11.01 -1.14
C SER A 561 -18.77 -12.46 -0.66
N HIS A 562 -17.70 -12.80 0.05
CA HIS A 562 -17.43 -14.11 0.62
C HIS A 562 -16.95 -13.94 2.09
N PRO A 563 -17.86 -13.70 3.05
CA PRO A 563 -17.49 -13.40 4.44
C PRO A 563 -16.64 -14.48 5.09
N GLU A 564 -17.01 -15.75 4.89
CA GLU A 564 -16.27 -16.88 5.48
C GLU A 564 -14.88 -17.04 4.83
N LEU A 565 -14.75 -16.78 3.53
CA LEU A 565 -13.43 -16.79 2.87
C LEU A 565 -12.52 -15.67 3.41
N LEU A 566 -13.05 -14.46 3.62
CA LEU A 566 -12.28 -13.35 4.17
C LEU A 566 -11.75 -13.69 5.57
N ASP A 567 -12.61 -14.19 6.45
CA ASP A 567 -12.22 -14.59 7.80
C ASP A 567 -11.23 -15.75 7.79
N TRP A 568 -11.45 -16.74 6.91
CA TRP A 568 -10.53 -17.86 6.75
C TRP A 568 -9.14 -17.38 6.30
N LEU A 569 -9.06 -16.52 5.29
CA LEU A 569 -7.79 -15.95 4.79
C LEU A 569 -7.11 -15.08 5.85
N ALA A 570 -7.85 -14.28 6.60
CA ALA A 570 -7.29 -13.44 7.66
C ALA A 570 -6.67 -14.28 8.78
N VAL A 571 -7.33 -15.35 9.21
CA VAL A 571 -6.78 -16.28 10.21
C VAL A 571 -5.59 -17.05 9.65
N GLU A 572 -5.70 -17.54 8.41
CA GLU A 572 -4.62 -18.25 7.72
C GLU A 572 -3.36 -17.38 7.60
N PHE A 573 -3.51 -16.09 7.28
CA PHE A 573 -2.38 -15.16 7.16
C PHE A 573 -1.62 -15.01 8.49
N MET A 574 -2.35 -14.88 9.61
CA MET A 574 -1.73 -14.80 10.93
C MET A 574 -1.06 -16.12 11.34
N GLU A 575 -1.70 -17.26 11.08
CA GLU A 575 -1.15 -18.58 11.39
C GLU A 575 0.10 -18.92 10.55
N ARG A 576 0.16 -18.44 9.31
CA ARG A 576 1.34 -18.48 8.42
C ARG A 576 2.39 -17.41 8.76
N GLN A 577 2.43 -16.97 10.02
CA GLN A 577 3.41 -16.02 10.53
C GLN A 577 3.46 -14.71 9.72
N TRP A 578 2.31 -14.26 9.21
CA TRP A 578 2.21 -13.02 8.44
C TRP A 578 3.07 -12.99 7.17
N SER A 579 3.40 -14.15 6.58
CA SER A 579 4.13 -14.24 5.31
C SER A 579 3.26 -13.79 4.14
N LEU A 580 3.71 -12.78 3.40
CA LEU A 580 3.04 -12.32 2.20
C LEU A 580 3.23 -13.32 1.06
N LYS A 581 4.44 -13.89 0.89
CA LYS A 581 4.72 -14.86 -0.17
C LYS A 581 3.85 -16.11 -0.05
N GLU A 582 3.59 -16.58 1.17
CA GLU A 582 2.70 -17.73 1.37
C GLU A 582 1.24 -17.38 1.06
N MET A 583 0.78 -16.15 1.33
CA MET A 583 -0.55 -15.71 0.91
C MET A 583 -0.66 -15.59 -0.61
N HIS A 584 0.36 -15.06 -1.28
CA HIS A 584 0.43 -15.02 -2.74
C HIS A 584 0.36 -16.43 -3.32
N ARG A 585 1.20 -17.35 -2.82
CA ARG A 585 1.20 -18.77 -3.20
C ARG A 585 -0.19 -19.37 -3.07
N LEU A 586 -0.81 -19.24 -1.90
CA LEU A 586 -2.13 -19.78 -1.61
C LEU A 586 -3.21 -19.27 -2.59
N ILE A 587 -3.17 -17.99 -2.96
CA ILE A 587 -4.14 -17.43 -3.90
C ILE A 587 -3.88 -17.96 -5.32
N ILE A 588 -2.64 -17.89 -5.80
CA ILE A 588 -2.33 -18.20 -7.20
C ILE A 588 -2.32 -19.69 -7.52
N THR A 589 -2.20 -20.57 -6.53
CA THR A 589 -2.35 -22.03 -6.71
C THR A 589 -3.79 -22.49 -6.76
N SER A 590 -4.75 -21.62 -6.44
CA SER A 590 -6.19 -21.96 -6.53
C SER A 590 -6.62 -22.19 -7.98
N HIS A 591 -7.56 -23.12 -8.18
CA HIS A 591 -8.26 -23.28 -9.45
C HIS A 591 -8.93 -21.95 -9.84
N THR A 592 -9.49 -21.23 -8.85
CA THR A 592 -10.15 -19.94 -9.02
C THR A 592 -9.25 -18.92 -9.72
N TYR A 593 -7.99 -18.77 -9.32
CA TYR A 593 -7.04 -17.86 -9.96
C TYR A 593 -6.65 -18.32 -11.37
N ARG A 594 -6.51 -19.63 -11.56
CA ARG A 594 -6.04 -20.26 -12.80
C ARG A 594 -7.12 -20.38 -13.89
N GLN A 595 -8.36 -19.97 -13.62
CA GLN A 595 -9.44 -19.93 -14.60
C GLN A 595 -9.11 -19.07 -15.84
N ARG A 596 -9.72 -19.39 -16.97
CA ARG A 596 -9.80 -18.51 -18.14
C ARG A 596 -10.64 -17.27 -17.83
N SER A 597 -10.32 -16.18 -18.50
CA SER A 597 -11.08 -14.92 -18.45
C SER A 597 -12.11 -14.80 -19.58
N ALA A 598 -12.48 -15.93 -20.20
CA ALA A 598 -13.38 -15.95 -21.35
C ALA A 598 -14.74 -15.31 -21.05
N ASP A 599 -15.30 -14.64 -22.06
CA ASP A 599 -16.60 -14.02 -21.93
C ASP A 599 -17.75 -15.00 -22.17
N ARG A 600 -18.31 -15.52 -21.07
CA ARG A 600 -19.37 -16.53 -21.05
C ARG A 600 -20.73 -15.88 -20.85
N PRO A 601 -21.71 -16.03 -21.78
CA PRO A 601 -23.01 -15.36 -21.70
C PRO A 601 -23.74 -15.57 -20.37
N GLU A 602 -23.74 -16.79 -19.85
CA GLU A 602 -24.39 -17.14 -18.58
C GLU A 602 -23.78 -16.42 -17.37
N LEU A 603 -22.47 -16.18 -17.37
CA LEU A 603 -21.81 -15.39 -16.32
C LEU A 603 -22.04 -13.90 -16.53
N ARG A 604 -22.06 -13.44 -17.79
CA ARG A 604 -22.33 -12.04 -18.12
C ARG A 604 -23.72 -11.60 -17.66
N ASP A 605 -24.70 -12.49 -17.81
CA ASP A 605 -26.09 -12.20 -17.46
C ASP A 605 -26.35 -12.35 -15.95
N ALA A 606 -25.80 -13.39 -15.30
CA ALA A 606 -26.03 -13.66 -13.88
C ALA A 606 -25.13 -12.85 -12.94
N ASP A 607 -23.87 -12.64 -13.32
CA ASP A 607 -22.86 -11.96 -12.52
C ASP A 607 -21.94 -11.09 -13.40
N PRO A 608 -22.47 -10.01 -14.01
CA PRO A 608 -21.72 -9.15 -14.94
C PRO A 608 -20.46 -8.55 -14.33
N ARG A 609 -20.45 -8.35 -13.00
CA ARG A 609 -19.32 -7.79 -12.25
C ARG A 609 -18.38 -8.86 -11.68
N ASN A 610 -18.69 -10.15 -11.90
CA ASN A 610 -17.94 -11.34 -11.47
C ASN A 610 -17.64 -11.34 -9.95
N TYR A 611 -18.62 -10.98 -9.12
CA TYR A 611 -18.51 -11.06 -7.67
C TYR A 611 -18.28 -12.48 -7.17
N TRP A 612 -18.86 -13.47 -7.84
CA TRP A 612 -18.85 -14.87 -7.45
C TRP A 612 -17.71 -15.66 -8.10
N LEU A 613 -16.91 -15.00 -8.94
CA LEU A 613 -15.62 -15.50 -9.45
C LEU A 613 -15.75 -16.77 -10.29
N GLY A 614 -16.82 -16.84 -11.11
CA GLY A 614 -17.03 -17.91 -12.09
C GLY A 614 -16.05 -17.86 -13.27
N ARG A 615 -15.20 -16.84 -13.36
CA ARG A 615 -14.10 -16.68 -14.32
C ARG A 615 -12.98 -15.82 -13.74
N GLN A 616 -11.81 -15.82 -14.38
CA GLN A 616 -10.79 -14.80 -14.10
C GLN A 616 -11.15 -13.46 -14.77
N GLN A 617 -10.55 -12.37 -14.29
CA GLN A 617 -10.72 -11.02 -14.84
C GLN A 617 -9.61 -10.66 -15.84
N ARG A 618 -9.99 -9.98 -16.93
CA ARG A 618 -9.03 -9.28 -17.78
C ARG A 618 -8.73 -7.92 -17.18
N ILE A 619 -7.49 -7.71 -16.76
CA ILE A 619 -7.08 -6.51 -16.03
C ILE A 619 -5.89 -5.87 -16.74
N ARG A 620 -6.06 -4.60 -17.13
CA ARG A 620 -4.97 -3.77 -17.67
C ARG A 620 -3.86 -3.64 -16.64
N LEU A 621 -2.62 -3.74 -17.11
CA LEU A 621 -1.42 -3.53 -16.33
C LEU A 621 -1.37 -2.10 -15.79
N ASP A 622 -0.62 -1.92 -14.70
CA ASP A 622 -0.41 -0.60 -14.11
C ASP A 622 0.62 0.18 -14.94
N ALA A 623 0.60 1.52 -14.86
CA ALA A 623 1.42 2.40 -15.71
C ALA A 623 2.89 1.97 -15.81
N GLU A 624 3.54 1.76 -14.68
CA GLU A 624 4.96 1.38 -14.59
C GLU A 624 5.21 0.03 -15.29
N ILE A 625 4.27 -0.92 -15.17
CA ILE A 625 4.40 -2.26 -15.76
C ILE A 625 4.19 -2.22 -17.27
N ILE A 626 3.33 -1.35 -17.79
CA ILE A 626 3.16 -1.17 -19.24
C ILE A 626 4.49 -0.73 -19.88
N ARG A 627 5.21 0.18 -19.22
CA ARG A 627 6.58 0.55 -19.62
C ARG A 627 7.53 -0.65 -19.52
N ASP A 628 7.49 -1.38 -18.40
CA ASP A 628 8.39 -2.53 -18.17
C ASP A 628 8.19 -3.63 -19.22
N VAL A 629 6.96 -3.91 -19.62
CA VAL A 629 6.63 -4.85 -20.71
C VAL A 629 7.21 -4.37 -22.04
N GLY A 630 7.06 -3.08 -22.36
CA GLY A 630 7.65 -2.49 -23.57
C GLY A 630 9.18 -2.61 -23.60
N LEU A 631 9.84 -2.33 -22.48
CA LEU A 631 11.29 -2.49 -22.30
C LEU A 631 11.73 -3.96 -22.42
N ALA A 632 10.99 -4.88 -21.79
CA ALA A 632 11.32 -6.31 -21.82
C ALA A 632 11.13 -6.91 -23.22
N ALA A 633 10.00 -6.62 -23.87
CA ALA A 633 9.69 -7.12 -25.20
C ALA A 633 10.71 -6.64 -26.24
N SER A 634 11.12 -5.36 -26.15
CA SER A 634 12.13 -4.76 -27.03
C SER A 634 13.58 -5.11 -26.68
N GLY A 635 13.82 -5.82 -25.57
CA GLY A 635 15.17 -6.21 -25.14
C GLY A 635 16.02 -5.08 -24.56
N LEU A 636 15.39 -3.96 -24.17
CA LEU A 636 16.06 -2.77 -23.64
C LEU A 636 16.14 -2.74 -22.11
N LEU A 637 15.31 -3.53 -21.42
CA LEU A 637 15.16 -3.51 -19.96
C LEU A 637 16.50 -3.66 -19.22
N SER A 638 16.77 -2.72 -18.31
CA SER A 638 17.85 -2.83 -17.34
C SER A 638 17.38 -3.60 -16.10
N PRO A 639 18.06 -4.69 -15.70
CA PRO A 639 17.67 -5.49 -14.54
C PRO A 639 18.15 -4.89 -13.19
N ARG A 640 18.67 -3.65 -13.19
CA ARG A 640 19.27 -3.03 -12.01
C ARG A 640 18.23 -2.73 -10.92
N LEU A 641 18.42 -3.36 -9.77
CA LEU A 641 17.64 -3.18 -8.54
C LEU A 641 18.18 -2.00 -7.71
N GLY A 642 17.26 -1.26 -7.08
CA GLY A 642 17.53 -0.23 -6.06
C GLY A 642 18.36 0.97 -6.53
N GLY A 643 18.72 1.87 -5.63
CA GLY A 643 19.49 3.07 -5.93
C GLY A 643 18.64 4.29 -6.29
N PRO A 644 19.26 5.41 -6.67
CA PRO A 644 18.52 6.65 -6.92
C PRO A 644 17.50 6.52 -8.05
N PRO A 645 16.43 7.35 -8.04
CA PRO A 645 15.50 7.44 -9.14
C PRO A 645 16.18 7.88 -10.44
N VAL A 646 15.56 7.56 -11.57
CA VAL A 646 16.05 7.84 -12.93
C VAL A 646 15.04 8.65 -13.73
N TYR A 647 15.53 9.23 -14.82
CA TYR A 647 14.82 10.14 -15.69
C TYR A 647 14.75 9.54 -17.10
N PRO A 648 13.75 8.70 -17.41
CA PRO A 648 13.53 8.21 -18.77
C PRO A 648 13.19 9.35 -19.75
N PRO A 649 13.31 9.15 -21.07
CA PRO A 649 12.89 10.14 -22.06
C PRO A 649 11.40 10.49 -21.89
N ILE A 650 11.09 11.79 -21.90
CA ILE A 650 9.74 12.34 -21.93
C ILE A 650 9.65 13.44 -23.00
N PRO A 651 8.45 13.82 -23.46
CA PRO A 651 8.29 14.91 -24.43
C PRO A 651 8.89 16.24 -23.93
N ALA A 652 9.49 17.02 -24.84
CA ALA A 652 10.09 18.30 -24.48
C ALA A 652 9.04 19.32 -23.98
N GLY A 653 9.41 20.14 -22.99
CA GLY A 653 8.57 21.23 -22.48
C GLY A 653 7.46 20.82 -21.50
N VAL A 654 7.30 19.54 -21.19
CA VAL A 654 6.27 19.09 -20.22
C VAL A 654 6.62 19.45 -18.78
N MET A 655 7.92 19.56 -18.45
CA MET A 655 8.41 19.87 -17.11
C MET A 655 8.51 21.38 -16.81
N SER A 656 8.22 22.23 -17.79
CA SER A 656 8.11 23.68 -17.61
C SER A 656 6.70 24.15 -17.26
N GLN A 657 5.74 23.23 -17.12
CA GLN A 657 4.36 23.55 -16.74
C GLN A 657 4.25 23.61 -15.21
N GLY A 658 4.33 24.81 -14.61
CA GLY A 658 4.22 25.00 -13.17
C GLY A 658 4.77 26.36 -12.69
N GLN A 659 4.73 26.60 -11.37
CA GLN A 659 5.31 27.81 -10.76
C GLN A 659 6.84 27.83 -10.86
N VAL A 660 7.46 26.65 -10.85
CA VAL A 660 8.90 26.46 -10.99
C VAL A 660 9.17 25.56 -12.18
N ALA A 661 9.97 26.03 -13.14
CA ALA A 661 10.41 25.19 -14.24
C ALA A 661 11.35 24.09 -13.72
N ARG A 662 11.08 22.84 -14.09
CA ARG A 662 11.85 21.68 -13.61
C ARG A 662 12.76 21.17 -14.71
N GLU A 663 14.01 20.94 -14.36
CA GLU A 663 14.96 20.29 -15.25
C GLU A 663 14.68 18.78 -15.30
N TRP A 664 14.64 18.21 -16.50
CA TRP A 664 14.52 16.77 -16.72
C TRP A 664 15.60 16.30 -17.67
N THR A 665 16.74 15.95 -17.09
CA THR A 665 17.91 15.49 -17.83
C THR A 665 17.87 13.97 -17.91
N VAL A 666 17.69 13.46 -19.14
CA VAL A 666 17.54 12.02 -19.40
C VAL A 666 18.75 11.26 -18.86
N SER A 667 18.50 10.22 -18.07
CA SER A 667 19.56 9.41 -17.48
C SER A 667 20.41 8.71 -18.56
N PRO A 668 21.74 8.64 -18.38
CA PRO A 668 22.62 8.05 -19.39
C PRO A 668 22.55 6.52 -19.42
N GLY A 669 22.95 5.93 -20.55
CA GLY A 669 23.19 4.49 -20.67
C GLY A 669 21.99 3.62 -20.33
N ALA A 670 22.20 2.59 -19.50
CA ALA A 670 21.16 1.66 -19.10
C ALA A 670 20.17 2.25 -18.06
N ASP A 671 20.52 3.37 -17.41
CA ASP A 671 19.69 3.94 -16.34
C ASP A 671 18.36 4.51 -16.88
N LYS A 672 18.30 5.02 -18.12
CA LYS A 672 17.03 5.42 -18.76
C LYS A 672 16.07 4.25 -19.05
N ASN A 673 16.58 3.03 -19.07
CA ASN A 673 15.84 1.80 -19.37
C ASN A 673 15.55 0.97 -18.13
N ARG A 674 15.66 1.55 -16.94
CA ARG A 674 15.22 0.91 -15.70
C ARG A 674 13.71 0.86 -15.63
N ARG A 675 13.24 -0.02 -14.74
CA ARG A 675 11.82 -0.22 -14.47
C ARG A 675 11.09 1.07 -14.13
N GLY A 676 9.82 1.16 -14.49
CA GLY A 676 8.95 2.31 -14.21
C GLY A 676 8.92 2.70 -12.74
N LEU A 677 9.04 1.74 -11.82
CA LEU A 677 9.15 1.95 -10.36
C LEU A 677 10.29 2.91 -9.95
N TYR A 678 11.36 2.98 -10.74
CA TYR A 678 12.51 3.84 -10.47
C TYR A 678 12.42 5.21 -11.15
N THR A 679 11.35 5.48 -11.90
CA THR A 679 11.16 6.78 -12.53
C THR A 679 10.92 7.85 -11.47
N PHE A 680 11.67 8.94 -11.53
CA PHE A 680 11.46 10.07 -10.63
C PHE A 680 10.02 10.59 -10.73
N ALA A 681 9.30 10.63 -9.61
CA ALA A 681 7.92 11.06 -9.56
C ALA A 681 7.79 12.38 -8.80
N TYR A 682 7.47 13.44 -9.54
CA TYR A 682 6.99 14.69 -8.96
C TYR A 682 5.51 14.57 -8.57
N ARG A 683 5.10 15.14 -7.43
CA ARG A 683 3.69 15.14 -7.01
C ARG A 683 2.82 16.05 -7.86
N ALA A 684 3.30 17.27 -8.14
CA ALA A 684 2.52 18.28 -8.85
C ALA A 684 2.62 18.14 -10.38
N SER A 685 3.68 17.50 -10.89
CA SER A 685 3.89 17.30 -12.34
C SER A 685 4.52 15.95 -12.64
N PRO A 686 3.81 14.83 -12.38
CA PRO A 686 4.30 13.50 -12.69
C PRO A 686 4.55 13.32 -14.20
N PRO A 687 5.49 12.44 -14.60
CA PRO A 687 5.74 12.10 -16.00
C PRO A 687 4.44 11.83 -16.78
N PRO A 688 4.24 12.42 -17.98
CA PRO A 688 2.95 12.36 -18.68
C PRO A 688 2.40 10.95 -18.90
N PHE A 689 3.27 9.99 -19.23
CA PHE A 689 2.89 8.60 -19.39
C PHE A 689 2.29 7.99 -18.11
N LEU A 690 2.85 8.28 -16.94
CA LEU A 690 2.31 7.76 -15.67
C LEU A 690 0.88 8.26 -15.45
N ASN A 691 0.61 9.53 -15.75
CA ASN A 691 -0.73 10.11 -15.65
C ASN A 691 -1.73 9.51 -16.63
N VAL A 692 -1.33 9.34 -17.90
CA VAL A 692 -2.20 8.75 -18.93
C VAL A 692 -2.65 7.34 -18.56
N PHE A 693 -1.81 6.59 -17.83
CA PHE A 693 -2.09 5.23 -17.38
C PHE A 693 -2.50 5.13 -15.91
N ASP A 694 -3.10 6.19 -15.35
CA ASP A 694 -3.75 6.19 -14.03
C ASP A 694 -2.80 5.90 -12.85
N ALA A 695 -1.52 6.29 -12.93
CA ALA A 695 -0.63 6.25 -11.77
C ALA A 695 -1.08 7.27 -10.70
N PRO A 696 -0.96 6.96 -9.40
CA PRO A 696 -1.28 7.89 -8.33
C PRO A 696 -0.24 9.03 -8.26
N ASP A 697 -0.69 10.21 -7.86
CA ASP A 697 0.15 11.42 -7.65
C ASP A 697 0.96 11.37 -6.33
N GLY A 698 0.62 10.42 -5.46
CA GLY A 698 1.17 10.25 -4.12
C GLY A 698 0.76 11.34 -3.13
N VAL A 699 -0.12 12.29 -3.48
CA VAL A 699 -0.59 13.33 -2.55
C VAL A 699 -1.42 12.70 -1.43
N SER A 700 -2.27 11.74 -1.79
CA SER A 700 -3.13 11.00 -0.85
C SER A 700 -2.85 9.49 -0.91
N CYS A 701 -3.19 8.79 0.17
CA CYS A 701 -3.00 7.35 0.24
C CYS A 701 -3.87 6.66 -0.83
N CYS A 702 -3.25 5.86 -1.69
CA CYS A 702 -3.95 5.11 -2.73
C CYS A 702 -4.05 3.63 -2.36
N THR A 703 -5.22 3.19 -1.90
CA THR A 703 -5.53 1.79 -1.57
C THR A 703 -5.98 0.97 -2.79
N ARG A 704 -6.41 1.65 -3.85
CA ARG A 704 -6.80 1.08 -5.13
C ARG A 704 -6.53 2.06 -6.26
N ARG A 705 -5.84 1.60 -7.29
CA ARG A 705 -5.69 2.35 -8.54
C ARG A 705 -6.95 2.19 -9.38
N ILE A 706 -7.45 3.31 -9.90
CA ILE A 706 -8.46 3.30 -10.96
C ILE A 706 -7.79 2.77 -12.22
N ARG A 707 -8.51 2.01 -13.04
CA ARG A 707 -8.03 1.52 -14.33
C ARG A 707 -8.98 2.00 -15.40
N SER A 708 -8.52 2.93 -16.23
CA SER A 708 -9.23 3.37 -17.42
C SER A 708 -8.65 2.72 -18.68
N ASN A 709 -9.49 2.52 -19.69
CA ASN A 709 -9.10 2.11 -21.03
C ASN A 709 -9.60 3.20 -22.00
N THR A 710 -8.70 4.10 -22.40
CA THR A 710 -9.05 5.28 -23.20
C THR A 710 -8.32 5.30 -24.54
N PRO A 711 -8.88 5.94 -25.59
CA PRO A 711 -8.16 6.15 -26.84
C PRO A 711 -6.83 6.90 -26.67
N LEU A 712 -6.73 7.78 -25.66
CA LEU A 712 -5.51 8.52 -25.37
C LEU A 712 -4.36 7.58 -24.98
N GLN A 713 -4.63 6.52 -24.23
CA GLN A 713 -3.62 5.53 -23.85
C GLN A 713 -3.05 4.81 -25.08
N ALA A 714 -3.91 4.36 -26.00
CA ALA A 714 -3.46 3.75 -27.25
C ALA A 714 -2.63 4.74 -28.09
N LEU A 715 -3.02 6.01 -28.15
CA LEU A 715 -2.25 7.06 -28.83
C LEU A 715 -0.89 7.31 -28.14
N THR A 716 -0.81 7.23 -26.82
CA THR A 716 0.45 7.34 -26.10
C THR A 716 1.40 6.20 -26.45
N LEU A 717 0.93 4.94 -26.46
CA LEU A 717 1.76 3.79 -26.85
C LEU A 717 2.28 3.89 -28.30
N MET A 718 1.52 4.56 -29.17
CA MET A 718 1.93 4.75 -30.57
C MET A 718 2.90 5.91 -30.80
N ASN A 719 2.89 6.95 -29.97
CA ASN A 719 3.51 8.24 -30.30
C ASN A 719 4.48 8.77 -29.24
N ASP A 720 4.44 8.27 -28.00
CA ASP A 720 5.37 8.70 -26.96
C ASP A 720 6.82 8.36 -27.33
N ALA A 721 7.75 9.26 -26.98
CA ALA A 721 9.15 9.14 -27.36
C ALA A 721 9.79 7.85 -26.86
N ALA A 722 9.43 7.39 -25.64
CA ALA A 722 9.97 6.15 -25.10
C ALA A 722 9.41 4.93 -25.85
N PHE A 723 8.11 4.92 -26.15
CA PHE A 723 7.49 3.80 -26.88
C PHE A 723 7.96 3.71 -28.33
N MET A 724 8.29 4.84 -28.96
CA MET A 724 8.95 4.84 -30.25
C MET A 724 10.36 4.23 -30.18
N GLU A 725 11.13 4.52 -29.13
CA GLU A 725 12.43 3.84 -28.90
C GLU A 725 12.25 2.32 -28.76
N PHE A 726 11.22 1.87 -28.03
CA PHE A 726 10.91 0.45 -27.87
C PHE A 726 10.52 -0.20 -29.20
N ALA A 727 9.72 0.49 -30.01
CA ALA A 727 9.30 0.00 -31.32
C ALA A 727 10.49 -0.13 -32.29
N VAL A 728 11.43 0.82 -32.28
CA VAL A 728 12.65 0.75 -33.10
C VAL A 728 13.54 -0.42 -32.66
N ALA A 729 13.69 -0.65 -31.35
CA ALA A 729 14.43 -1.81 -30.86
C ALA A 729 13.74 -3.15 -31.21
N LEU A 730 12.42 -3.23 -31.07
CA LEU A 730 11.65 -4.41 -31.45
C LEU A 730 11.66 -4.64 -32.97
N GLU A 731 11.71 -3.58 -33.79
CA GLU A 731 11.89 -3.67 -35.23
C GLU A 731 13.20 -4.42 -35.59
N GLN A 732 14.29 -4.16 -34.87
CA GLN A 732 15.55 -4.87 -35.09
C GLN A 732 15.43 -6.36 -34.75
N ILE A 733 14.66 -6.70 -33.72
CA ILE A 733 14.34 -8.10 -33.39
C ILE A 733 13.51 -8.74 -34.51
N ILE A 734 12.52 -8.04 -35.06
CA ILE A 734 11.72 -8.55 -36.20
C ILE A 734 12.61 -8.82 -37.42
N LYS A 735 13.51 -7.88 -37.75
CA LYS A 735 14.42 -8.02 -38.90
C LYS A 735 15.42 -9.17 -38.73
N LYS A 736 15.86 -9.43 -37.50
CA LYS A 736 16.88 -10.43 -37.20
C LYS A 736 16.30 -11.82 -36.95
N ASP A 737 15.27 -11.89 -36.10
CA ASP A 737 14.76 -13.14 -35.51
C ASP A 737 13.31 -13.45 -35.95
N GLY A 738 12.67 -12.59 -36.74
CA GLY A 738 11.34 -12.80 -37.32
C GLY A 738 10.17 -12.21 -36.52
N LEU A 739 9.02 -12.06 -37.19
CA LEU A 739 7.79 -11.52 -36.60
C LEU A 739 7.25 -12.41 -35.48
N GLU A 740 7.33 -13.72 -35.67
CA GLU A 740 6.87 -14.72 -34.72
C GLU A 740 7.63 -14.61 -33.38
N THR A 741 8.94 -14.35 -33.42
CA THR A 741 9.75 -14.11 -32.22
C THR A 741 9.33 -12.83 -31.49
N ALA A 742 9.12 -11.73 -32.22
CA ALA A 742 8.64 -10.48 -31.63
C ALA A 742 7.24 -10.62 -31.02
N PHE A 743 6.35 -11.34 -31.70
CA PHE A 743 5.00 -11.64 -31.20
C PHE A 743 5.06 -12.40 -29.87
N ARG A 744 5.87 -13.47 -29.81
CA ARG A 744 6.06 -14.26 -28.57
C ARG A 744 6.67 -13.42 -27.44
N ARG A 745 7.55 -12.46 -27.74
CA ARG A 745 8.10 -11.53 -26.72
C ARG A 745 7.03 -10.61 -26.13
N CYS A 746 6.07 -10.18 -26.94
CA CYS A 746 4.97 -9.34 -26.47
C CYS A 746 3.91 -10.15 -25.72
N LEU A 747 3.54 -11.35 -26.21
CA LEU A 747 2.33 -12.07 -25.78
C LEU A 747 2.58 -13.43 -25.11
N ALA A 748 3.81 -13.93 -25.06
CA ALA A 748 4.18 -15.24 -24.52
C ALA A 748 3.50 -16.48 -25.18
N ARG A 749 2.79 -16.28 -26.29
CA ARG A 749 2.20 -17.34 -27.13
C ARG A 749 2.59 -17.16 -28.59
N SER A 750 2.44 -18.21 -29.40
CA SER A 750 2.59 -18.11 -30.85
C SER A 750 1.42 -17.36 -31.47
N PRO A 751 1.63 -16.61 -32.58
CA PRO A 751 0.55 -15.99 -33.31
C PRO A 751 -0.33 -17.03 -33.99
N GLU A 752 -1.63 -16.75 -34.07
CA GLU A 752 -2.54 -17.48 -34.94
C GLU A 752 -2.25 -17.15 -36.42
N ALA A 753 -2.76 -17.99 -37.33
CA ALA A 753 -2.43 -17.89 -38.75
C ALA A 753 -2.93 -16.57 -39.37
N ASP A 754 -4.07 -16.07 -38.93
CA ASP A 754 -4.67 -14.81 -39.37
C ASP A 754 -3.96 -13.59 -38.74
N GLU A 755 -3.63 -13.63 -37.44
CA GLU A 755 -2.81 -12.61 -36.77
C GLU A 755 -1.48 -12.41 -37.51
N LEU A 756 -0.79 -13.52 -37.80
CA LEU A 756 0.47 -13.50 -38.53
C LEU A 756 0.31 -13.00 -39.97
N ALA A 757 -0.78 -13.38 -40.65
CA ALA A 757 -1.08 -12.92 -42.00
C ALA A 757 -1.34 -11.41 -42.05
N VAL A 758 -1.95 -10.82 -41.02
CA VAL A 758 -2.14 -9.37 -40.89
C VAL A 758 -0.80 -8.68 -40.64
N LEU A 759 0.00 -9.16 -39.69
CA LEU A 759 1.30 -8.57 -39.35
C LEU A 759 2.28 -8.59 -40.53
N LYS A 760 2.26 -9.65 -41.35
CA LYS A 760 3.10 -9.78 -42.55
C LYS A 760 2.80 -8.76 -43.65
N ARG A 761 1.67 -8.04 -43.57
CA ARG A 761 1.32 -6.95 -44.51
C ARG A 761 1.92 -5.60 -44.11
N LEU A 762 2.43 -5.49 -42.89
CA LEU A 762 3.01 -4.27 -42.35
C LEU A 762 4.53 -4.28 -42.55
N ASP A 763 5.15 -3.09 -42.66
CA ASP A 763 6.60 -2.99 -42.49
C ASP A 763 7.00 -3.32 -41.03
N ALA A 764 8.27 -3.64 -40.81
CA ALA A 764 8.74 -4.12 -39.51
C ALA A 764 8.50 -3.12 -38.37
N LEU A 765 8.60 -1.81 -38.62
CA LEU A 765 8.40 -0.80 -37.58
C LEU A 765 6.91 -0.66 -37.26
N THR A 766 6.06 -0.65 -38.28
CA THR A 766 4.59 -0.62 -38.09
C THR A 766 4.10 -1.89 -37.40
N ALA A 767 4.67 -3.06 -37.71
CA ALA A 767 4.41 -4.30 -36.99
C ALA A 767 4.84 -4.21 -35.51
N ALA A 768 6.05 -3.71 -35.23
CA ALA A 768 6.54 -3.51 -33.86
C ALA A 768 5.62 -2.58 -33.05
N ARG A 769 5.22 -1.45 -33.62
CA ARG A 769 4.27 -0.50 -32.99
C ARG A 769 2.92 -1.14 -32.74
N THR A 770 2.44 -1.98 -33.67
CA THR A 770 1.17 -2.71 -33.51
C THR A 770 1.26 -3.69 -32.34
N LEU A 771 2.33 -4.50 -32.29
CA LEU A 771 2.55 -5.48 -31.21
C LEU A 771 2.61 -4.82 -29.83
N LEU A 772 3.31 -3.69 -29.69
CA LEU A 772 3.41 -2.96 -28.43
C LEU A 772 2.10 -2.28 -27.99
N ASN A 773 1.11 -2.18 -28.88
CA ASN A 773 -0.17 -1.51 -28.64
C ASN A 773 -1.38 -2.47 -28.66
N LEU A 774 -1.15 -3.79 -28.70
CA LEU A 774 -2.22 -4.77 -28.54
C LEU A 774 -2.79 -4.74 -27.12
N ASP A 775 -4.09 -4.95 -26.98
CA ASP A 775 -4.76 -5.11 -25.68
C ASP A 775 -4.04 -6.17 -24.84
N GLU A 776 -3.77 -7.34 -25.43
CA GLU A 776 -3.05 -8.46 -24.79
C GLU A 776 -1.63 -8.09 -24.31
N THR A 777 -0.97 -7.14 -24.97
CA THR A 777 0.35 -6.64 -24.54
C THR A 777 0.25 -5.83 -23.25
N VAL A 778 -0.84 -5.09 -23.06
CA VAL A 778 -1.07 -4.22 -21.91
C VAL A 778 -2.00 -4.82 -20.85
N THR A 779 -2.39 -6.09 -21.00
CA THR A 779 -3.11 -6.90 -20.02
C THR A 779 -2.26 -8.09 -19.56
N ARG A 780 -2.70 -8.74 -18.48
CA ARG A 780 -2.09 -10.00 -17.98
C ARG A 780 -2.48 -11.24 -18.78
N ASP A 781 -3.55 -11.11 -19.57
CA ASP A 781 -4.30 -12.17 -20.24
C ASP A 781 -4.42 -11.92 -21.73
#